data_AF-A0A821RYM1-F1
#
_entry.id   AF-A0A821RYM1-F1
#
_cell.length_a   1.000
_cell.length_b   1.000
_cell.length_c   1.000
_cell.angle_alpha   90.00
_cell.angle_beta   90.00
_cell.angle_gamma   90.00
#
_symmetry.space_group_name_H-M   'P 1'
#
loop_
_entity.id
_entity.type
_entity.pdbx_description
1 polymer ?
#
loop_
_entity_poly.entity_id
_entity_poly.type
_entity_poly.pdbx_seq_one_letter_code
_entity_poly.pdbx_strand_id
1 'polypeptide(L)'
;YPLRGSSIDIHPNARWQQDGITVAGGNRQGNETNQLSNPLGLYVDDDQTIYVADELNHRIVEWKRGATSGQVVAGGNGRGSGDHQLNYPQDVIIDKERDSLIISDRSNRRVVRWSRRNGTSGETILSNILCVGLTMDENGSLYVIDYGKNEVRRYRRGESQGTVVAGGNGSGNRLDQLYGPRYVFVDRDHSVYVSEGGNDRVTKWMKGAKQGIVVAGGQGQGNGLTQFSSPRGVVVDQLGTVYVADAANNRIMRWPKGATQGIVTVGRNSSGGQSNQLNGPVGVLGLLVLISLCQSMTLSRIRRQPQHDPDADFNITQLIQSKGYPCEEHKVITKDGYILGVFRIPHGRKSSSPGRPVLLQHGLIDSAATWVMNFPDQSLGFMLADAGYDVWLGNVRGNYYSRAHVKYNPDHDTEFWNFSWDDMARDDLPSMIYYILNVTQQTQISYVGHSQGTLIGFAQFGGLSNIVQNNVSFFGALAPVAHITHIKSPLKHLFNTLMGPESFWHLLFGNKEFLASSNSIKWLAKHACGNVILNPLICENVLFILCGPDNKNLNATRTEVYISHEPDGTSVKNMIHFAQMFLSKQFQAYDYGSADKNRLHYNQTTPPIYSIRPMKVPTAIFSSGEDWLADPEDVAFILDNIQNLVYKKYIPDYNHLDFVWALTANKVIYQDLINQMQKYHPSK
;
A
#
# COMPACT_ATOMS: atom_id res chain seq x y z
N TYR A 1 -6.15 0.37 8.61
CA TYR A 1 -7.43 1.08 8.55
C TYR A 1 -8.59 0.09 8.47
N PRO A 2 -9.50 0.02 9.44
CA PRO A 2 -10.90 -0.15 9.11
C PRO A 2 -11.65 1.08 9.60
N LEU A 3 -11.98 1.98 8.67
CA LEU A 3 -12.94 3.05 8.88
C LEU A 3 -14.28 2.51 8.35
N ARG A 4 -15.33 2.48 9.17
CA ARG A 4 -16.72 2.47 8.65
C ARG A 4 -16.94 3.83 7.96
N GLY A 5 -16.47 3.96 6.72
CA GLY A 5 -16.41 5.22 5.96
C GLY A 5 -15.42 5.20 4.80
N SER A 6 -14.40 4.33 4.85
CA SER A 6 -13.57 4.03 3.68
C SER A 6 -14.20 2.91 2.88
N SER A 7 -14.44 3.13 1.59
CA SER A 7 -14.80 2.07 0.66
C SER A 7 -13.82 0.90 0.78
N ILE A 8 -14.35 -0.32 0.95
CA ILE A 8 -13.55 -1.53 1.19
C ILE A 8 -12.72 -1.85 -0.06
N ASP A 9 -11.45 -2.26 0.04
CA ASP A 9 -10.74 -2.89 -1.09
C ASP A 9 -11.03 -4.39 -1.08
N ILE A 10 -12.13 -4.80 -1.72
CA ILE A 10 -12.36 -6.21 -2.02
C ILE A 10 -11.93 -6.42 -3.45
N HIS A 11 -10.83 -7.16 -3.63
CA HIS A 11 -10.35 -7.52 -4.97
C HIS A 11 -11.50 -8.14 -5.79
N PRO A 12 -11.68 -7.81 -7.08
CA PRO A 12 -12.80 -8.30 -7.90
C PRO A 12 -12.96 -9.84 -7.89
N ASN A 13 -11.83 -10.53 -7.73
CA ASN A 13 -11.72 -11.98 -7.66
C ASN A 13 -11.52 -12.54 -6.24
N ALA A 14 -11.63 -11.72 -5.21
CA ALA A 14 -11.57 -12.17 -3.82
C ALA A 14 -12.63 -13.26 -3.61
N ARG A 15 -12.16 -14.46 -3.26
CA ARG A 15 -13.01 -15.57 -2.84
C ARG A 15 -13.00 -15.59 -1.33
N TRP A 16 -14.18 -15.60 -0.74
CA TRP A 16 -14.31 -15.82 0.69
C TRP A 16 -13.89 -17.25 0.99
N GLN A 17 -13.12 -17.42 2.06
CA GLN A 17 -12.90 -18.75 2.62
C GLN A 17 -14.29 -19.33 2.92
N GLN A 18 -14.55 -20.54 2.42
CA GLN A 18 -15.87 -21.15 2.58
C GLN A 18 -16.19 -21.46 4.05
N ASP A 19 -15.15 -21.57 4.89
CA ASP A 19 -15.24 -21.85 6.31
C ASP A 19 -14.91 -20.61 7.14
N GLY A 20 -15.88 -20.14 7.92
CA GLY A 20 -15.70 -19.10 8.91
C GLY A 20 -15.14 -19.62 10.23
N ILE A 21 -14.40 -18.76 10.93
CA ILE A 21 -13.96 -18.97 12.31
C ILE A 21 -14.71 -18.01 13.25
N THR A 22 -15.04 -18.48 14.45
CA THR A 22 -15.61 -17.62 15.49
C THR A 22 -14.50 -16.81 16.16
N VAL A 23 -14.59 -15.49 16.11
CA VAL A 23 -13.58 -14.56 16.68
C VAL A 23 -14.04 -13.82 17.93
N ALA A 24 -15.35 -13.82 18.20
CA ALA A 24 -15.97 -13.28 19.41
C ALA A 24 -17.25 -14.08 19.71
N GLY A 25 -17.49 -14.41 20.99
CA GLY A 25 -18.61 -15.26 21.40
C GLY A 25 -18.40 -16.75 21.11
N GLY A 26 -19.44 -17.43 20.61
CA GLY A 26 -19.39 -18.86 20.24
C GLY A 26 -19.75 -19.86 21.35
N ASN A 27 -19.93 -19.40 22.59
CA ASN A 27 -20.17 -20.27 23.76
C ASN A 27 -21.64 -20.37 24.16
N ARG A 28 -22.54 -20.51 23.17
CA ARG A 28 -24.01 -20.43 23.30
C ARG A 28 -24.49 -19.03 23.71
N GLN A 29 -25.81 -18.85 23.65
CA GLN A 29 -26.47 -17.64 24.13
C GLN A 29 -26.37 -17.57 25.66
N GLY A 30 -25.98 -16.40 26.18
CA GLY A 30 -25.89 -16.16 27.62
C GLY A 30 -25.24 -14.81 27.94
N ASN A 31 -24.90 -14.59 29.21
CA ASN A 31 -24.41 -13.31 29.74
C ASN A 31 -22.98 -13.37 30.32
N GLU A 32 -22.32 -14.52 30.27
CA GLU A 32 -20.91 -14.65 30.63
C GLU A 32 -20.00 -13.80 29.71
N THR A 33 -18.75 -13.59 30.10
CA THR A 33 -17.79 -12.75 29.35
C THR A 33 -17.43 -13.32 27.98
N ASN A 34 -17.57 -14.64 27.78
CA ASN A 34 -17.36 -15.31 26.50
C ASN A 34 -18.68 -15.65 25.76
N GLN A 35 -19.81 -15.11 26.22
CA GLN A 35 -21.14 -15.30 25.67
C GLN A 35 -21.77 -13.99 25.20
N LEU A 36 -22.68 -14.10 24.23
CA LEU A 36 -23.45 -12.99 23.66
C LEU A 36 -24.93 -13.39 23.61
N SER A 37 -25.83 -12.41 23.68
CA SER A 37 -27.28 -12.60 23.61
C SER A 37 -27.90 -11.57 22.65
N ASN A 38 -28.26 -12.06 21.45
CA ASN A 38 -28.74 -11.26 20.32
C ASN A 38 -27.79 -10.10 19.93
N PRO A 39 -26.53 -10.38 19.54
CA PRO A 39 -25.62 -9.33 19.10
C PRO A 39 -26.13 -8.71 17.78
N LEU A 40 -26.38 -7.39 17.77
CA LEU A 40 -27.01 -6.71 16.62
C LEU A 40 -26.10 -5.76 15.85
N GLY A 41 -25.05 -5.24 16.50
CA GLY A 41 -24.11 -4.30 15.89
C GLY A 41 -22.70 -4.58 16.37
N LEU A 42 -21.72 -4.31 15.51
CA LEU A 42 -20.33 -4.57 15.83
C LEU A 42 -19.38 -3.58 15.16
N TYR A 43 -18.34 -3.13 15.85
CA TYR A 43 -17.31 -2.27 15.28
C TYR A 43 -15.95 -2.92 15.45
N VAL A 44 -15.06 -2.74 14.47
CA VAL A 44 -13.68 -3.20 14.58
C VAL A 44 -12.78 -1.98 14.46
N ASP A 45 -11.94 -1.75 15.46
CA ASP A 45 -10.97 -0.65 15.45
C ASP A 45 -9.67 -1.00 14.74
N ASP A 46 -8.74 -0.04 14.70
CA ASP A 46 -7.45 -0.21 14.02
C ASP A 46 -6.56 -1.27 14.69
N ASP A 47 -6.79 -1.58 15.97
CA ASP A 47 -6.08 -2.61 16.74
C ASP A 47 -6.70 -4.01 16.54
N GLN A 48 -7.66 -4.14 15.62
CA GLN A 48 -8.49 -5.33 15.41
C GLN A 48 -9.29 -5.73 16.67
N THR A 49 -9.58 -4.77 17.56
CA THR A 49 -10.48 -4.99 18.69
C THR A 49 -11.92 -4.92 18.21
N ILE A 50 -12.70 -5.94 18.56
CA ILE A 50 -14.10 -6.07 18.17
C ILE A 50 -14.98 -5.57 19.32
N TYR A 51 -15.80 -4.56 19.06
CA TYR A 51 -16.81 -4.08 20.00
C TYR A 51 -18.16 -4.59 19.53
N VAL A 52 -18.90 -5.28 20.40
CA VAL A 52 -20.20 -5.86 20.06
C VAL A 52 -21.28 -5.23 20.92
N ALA A 53 -22.35 -4.78 20.27
CA ALA A 53 -23.59 -4.41 20.94
C ALA A 53 -24.38 -5.68 21.29
N ASP A 54 -24.24 -6.10 22.55
CA ASP A 54 -24.85 -7.29 23.12
C ASP A 54 -26.25 -6.91 23.67
N GLU A 55 -27.22 -6.87 22.75
CA GLU A 55 -28.49 -6.16 22.93
C GLU A 55 -29.27 -6.65 24.16
N LEU A 56 -29.46 -7.97 24.30
CA LEU A 56 -30.27 -8.54 25.38
C LEU A 56 -29.56 -8.54 26.73
N ASN A 57 -28.23 -8.42 26.73
CA ASN A 57 -27.44 -8.24 27.95
C ASN A 57 -27.19 -6.76 28.29
N HIS A 58 -27.70 -5.84 27.47
CA HIS A 58 -27.67 -4.39 27.73
C HIS A 58 -26.26 -3.84 27.96
N ARG A 59 -25.32 -4.27 27.12
CA ARG A 59 -23.90 -3.94 27.28
C ARG A 59 -23.20 -3.83 25.92
N ILE A 60 -22.07 -3.14 25.91
CA ILE A 60 -21.07 -3.23 24.86
C ILE A 60 -19.90 -4.04 25.41
N VAL A 61 -19.47 -5.04 24.66
CA VAL A 61 -18.36 -5.91 25.05
C VAL A 61 -17.25 -5.79 24.01
N GLU A 62 -16.02 -5.56 24.46
CA GLU A 62 -14.82 -5.56 23.63
C GLU A 62 -14.15 -6.95 23.63
N TRP A 63 -13.69 -7.40 22.47
CA TRP A 63 -12.81 -8.55 22.29
C TRP A 63 -11.53 -8.08 21.62
N LYS A 64 -10.42 -8.15 22.35
CA LYS A 64 -9.09 -7.93 21.77
C LYS A 64 -8.72 -9.11 20.87
N ARG A 65 -7.83 -8.87 19.91
CA ARG A 65 -7.34 -9.91 19.00
C ARG A 65 -6.83 -11.13 19.78
N GLY A 66 -7.39 -12.30 19.48
CA GLY A 66 -7.03 -13.57 20.12
C GLY A 66 -7.64 -13.83 21.51
N ALA A 67 -8.45 -12.91 22.03
CA ALA A 67 -9.13 -13.10 23.32
C ALA A 67 -10.23 -14.17 23.21
N THR A 68 -10.30 -15.07 24.20
CA THR A 68 -11.35 -16.10 24.30
C THR A 68 -12.58 -15.63 25.09
N SER A 69 -12.46 -14.51 25.82
CA SER A 69 -13.53 -13.82 26.52
C SER A 69 -13.43 -12.32 26.28
N GLY A 70 -14.58 -11.65 26.36
CA GLY A 70 -14.69 -10.21 26.17
C GLY A 70 -14.75 -9.46 27.49
N GLN A 71 -14.50 -8.15 27.42
CA GLN A 71 -14.59 -7.24 28.54
C GLN A 71 -15.76 -6.27 28.33
N VAL A 72 -16.61 -6.10 29.35
CA VAL A 72 -17.68 -5.09 29.30
C VAL A 72 -17.06 -3.69 29.38
N VAL A 73 -17.33 -2.85 28.38
CA VAL A 73 -16.76 -1.49 28.27
C VAL A 73 -17.81 -0.38 28.34
N ALA A 74 -19.08 -0.72 28.20
CA ALA A 74 -20.20 0.17 28.46
C ALA A 74 -21.45 -0.64 28.86
N GLY A 75 -22.29 -0.07 29.73
CA GLY A 75 -23.46 -0.77 30.26
C GLY A 75 -23.11 -1.97 31.16
N GLY A 76 -23.93 -3.02 31.13
CA GLY A 76 -23.73 -4.22 31.96
C GLY A 76 -24.22 -4.10 33.42
N ASN A 77 -24.68 -2.91 33.83
CA ASN A 77 -25.25 -2.65 35.16
C ASN A 77 -26.78 -2.84 35.19
N GLY A 78 -27.26 -3.86 34.48
CA GLY A 78 -28.68 -4.11 34.26
C GLY A 78 -29.34 -3.17 33.26
N ARG A 79 -30.58 -3.49 32.91
CA ARG A 79 -31.43 -2.70 32.01
C ARG A 79 -31.84 -1.40 32.69
N GLY A 80 -31.63 -0.26 32.04
CA GLY A 80 -32.18 1.00 32.53
C GLY A 80 -31.72 2.23 31.75
N SER A 81 -32.10 3.41 32.24
CA SER A 81 -31.82 4.71 31.61
C SER A 81 -30.79 5.54 32.35
N GLY A 82 -30.20 5.00 33.44
CA GLY A 82 -29.08 5.63 34.14
C GLY A 82 -27.90 5.92 33.20
N ASP A 83 -27.00 6.79 33.63
CA ASP A 83 -25.78 7.12 32.90
C ASP A 83 -24.80 5.94 32.82
N HIS A 84 -24.84 5.02 33.78
CA HIS A 84 -24.06 3.78 33.82
C HIS A 84 -24.83 2.57 33.24
N GLN A 85 -26.02 2.77 32.65
CA GLN A 85 -26.87 1.72 32.11
C GLN A 85 -27.17 1.91 30.61
N LEU A 86 -27.43 0.79 29.93
CA LEU A 86 -27.96 0.76 28.56
C LEU A 86 -29.29 -0.03 28.56
N ASN A 87 -30.06 0.11 27.48
CA ASN A 87 -31.35 -0.54 27.31
C ASN A 87 -31.54 -0.94 25.83
N TYR A 88 -31.24 -2.22 25.56
CA TYR A 88 -31.21 -2.80 24.20
C TYR A 88 -30.32 -1.99 23.22
N PRO A 89 -29.01 -1.88 23.47
CA PRO A 89 -28.11 -1.22 22.53
C PRO A 89 -28.05 -1.98 21.21
N GLN A 90 -28.18 -1.28 20.08
CA GLN A 90 -28.26 -1.95 18.76
C GLN A 90 -27.01 -1.80 17.89
N ASP A 91 -26.25 -0.72 18.06
CA ASP A 91 -25.04 -0.47 17.29
C ASP A 91 -24.03 0.33 18.13
N VAL A 92 -22.77 0.19 17.76
CA VAL A 92 -21.64 0.90 18.38
C VAL A 92 -20.67 1.31 17.27
N ILE A 93 -20.13 2.52 17.37
CA ILE A 93 -19.01 2.98 16.55
C ILE A 93 -18.00 3.72 17.44
N ILE A 94 -16.82 4.02 16.92
CA ILE A 94 -15.79 4.78 17.65
C ILE A 94 -15.63 6.18 17.05
N ASP A 95 -15.75 7.21 17.90
CA ASP A 95 -15.21 8.55 17.62
C ASP A 95 -13.73 8.54 17.99
N LYS A 96 -12.87 8.32 17.01
CA LYS A 96 -11.41 8.17 17.19
C LYS A 96 -10.78 9.42 17.79
N GLU A 97 -11.25 10.61 17.41
CA GLU A 97 -10.69 11.86 17.91
C GLU A 97 -10.93 12.06 19.40
N ARG A 98 -12.09 11.61 19.92
CA ARG A 98 -12.42 11.70 21.34
C ARG A 98 -12.09 10.44 22.13
N ASP A 99 -11.54 9.42 21.47
CA ASP A 99 -11.30 8.09 22.04
C ASP A 99 -12.53 7.54 22.78
N SER A 100 -13.69 7.59 22.11
CA SER A 100 -14.99 7.30 22.74
C SER A 100 -15.86 6.39 21.89
N LEU A 101 -16.66 5.55 22.56
CA LEU A 101 -17.72 4.76 21.96
C LEU A 101 -18.93 5.65 21.73
N ILE A 102 -19.53 5.58 20.55
CA ILE A 102 -20.84 6.15 20.24
C ILE A 102 -21.83 4.99 20.12
N ILE A 103 -22.81 4.94 21.01
CA ILE A 103 -23.66 3.78 21.21
C ILE A 103 -25.12 4.16 20.94
N SER A 104 -25.77 3.34 20.15
CA SER A 104 -27.20 3.40 19.87
C SER A 104 -27.98 2.75 21.00
N ASP A 105 -28.39 3.53 22.00
CA ASP A 105 -29.15 3.07 23.17
C ASP A 105 -30.66 3.11 22.88
N ARG A 106 -31.08 2.16 22.03
CA ARG A 106 -32.31 2.21 21.25
C ARG A 106 -33.58 2.32 22.09
N SER A 107 -33.75 1.51 23.14
CA SER A 107 -34.98 1.55 23.95
C SER A 107 -35.04 2.74 24.90
N ASN A 108 -33.90 3.38 25.19
CA ASN A 108 -33.86 4.69 25.86
C ASN A 108 -34.02 5.86 24.88
N ARG A 109 -34.19 5.59 23.57
CA ARG A 109 -34.37 6.59 22.51
C ARG A 109 -33.29 7.66 22.49
N ARG A 110 -32.03 7.24 22.67
CA ARG A 110 -30.88 8.14 22.75
C ARG A 110 -29.65 7.55 22.06
N VAL A 111 -28.71 8.43 21.71
CA VAL A 111 -27.34 8.05 21.37
C VAL A 111 -26.44 8.55 22.50
N VAL A 112 -25.60 7.66 23.03
CA VAL A 112 -24.70 7.98 24.13
C VAL A 112 -23.24 7.92 23.69
N ARG A 113 -22.41 8.80 24.25
CA ARG A 113 -20.97 8.76 24.15
C ARG A 113 -20.40 8.18 25.45
N TRP A 114 -19.52 7.19 25.34
CA TRP A 114 -18.84 6.57 26.46
C TRP A 114 -17.34 6.66 26.28
N SER A 115 -16.57 6.95 27.34
CA SER A 115 -15.11 6.88 27.23
C SER A 115 -14.69 5.45 26.90
N ARG A 116 -13.85 5.27 25.88
CA ARG A 116 -13.37 3.93 25.50
C ARG A 116 -12.42 3.35 26.56
N ARG A 117 -11.73 4.21 27.31
CA ARG A 117 -10.82 3.83 28.39
C ARG A 117 -11.39 4.25 29.74
N ASN A 118 -11.60 3.30 30.64
CA ASN A 118 -12.06 3.51 32.02
C ASN A 118 -13.39 4.30 32.13
N GLY A 119 -14.26 4.25 31.11
CA GLY A 119 -15.56 4.88 31.18
C GLY A 119 -16.50 4.16 32.13
N THR A 120 -16.97 4.84 33.19
CA THR A 120 -17.96 4.28 34.13
C THR A 120 -19.39 4.75 33.85
N SER A 121 -19.55 5.81 33.05
CA SER A 121 -20.84 6.37 32.64
C SER A 121 -20.79 6.94 31.23
N GLY A 122 -21.97 7.03 30.61
CA GLY A 122 -22.21 7.56 29.27
C GLY A 122 -22.91 8.92 29.29
N GLU A 123 -22.44 9.81 28.42
CA GLU A 123 -23.03 11.11 28.14
C GLU A 123 -24.11 10.97 27.05
N THR A 124 -25.33 11.47 27.28
CA THR A 124 -26.34 11.52 26.21
C THR A 124 -26.00 12.65 25.23
N ILE A 125 -25.66 12.29 23.98
CA ILE A 125 -25.31 13.26 22.94
C ILE A 125 -26.45 13.55 21.98
N LEU A 126 -27.42 12.65 21.85
CA LEU A 126 -28.67 12.85 21.11
C LEU A 126 -29.83 12.21 21.88
N SER A 127 -30.96 12.90 21.97
CA SER A 127 -32.17 12.43 22.65
C SER A 127 -33.36 12.35 21.70
N ASN A 128 -34.41 11.64 22.12
CA ASN A 128 -35.67 11.47 21.37
C ASN A 128 -35.51 10.82 19.98
N ILE A 129 -34.49 9.98 19.81
CA ILE A 129 -34.20 9.30 18.55
C ILE A 129 -34.27 7.78 18.75
N LEU A 130 -35.10 7.09 17.96
CA LEU A 130 -35.17 5.63 18.01
C LEU A 130 -34.04 5.07 17.14
N CYS A 131 -32.81 5.20 17.63
CA CYS A 131 -31.60 4.87 16.89
C CYS A 131 -31.46 3.36 16.70
N VAL A 132 -31.22 2.91 15.47
CA VAL A 132 -30.98 1.48 15.13
C VAL A 132 -29.70 1.25 14.34
N GLY A 133 -29.03 2.30 13.87
CA GLY A 133 -27.80 2.20 13.10
C GLY A 133 -27.01 3.51 13.11
N LEU A 134 -25.69 3.40 13.19
CA LEU A 134 -24.75 4.50 13.32
C LEU A 134 -23.60 4.37 12.32
N THR A 135 -23.18 5.49 11.73
CA THR A 135 -21.89 5.59 11.04
C THR A 135 -21.33 7.00 11.15
N MET A 136 -20.03 7.16 10.93
CA MET A 136 -19.35 8.45 11.02
C MET A 136 -18.42 8.63 9.82
N ASP A 137 -18.48 9.78 9.16
CA ASP A 137 -17.57 10.08 8.05
C ASP A 137 -16.19 10.56 8.54
N GLU A 138 -15.21 10.71 7.64
CA GLU A 138 -13.86 11.15 8.02
C GLU A 138 -13.81 12.56 8.64
N ASN A 139 -14.83 13.38 8.43
CA ASN A 139 -14.95 14.70 9.04
C ASN A 139 -15.56 14.64 10.47
N GLY A 140 -15.88 13.44 10.95
CA GLY A 140 -16.52 13.21 12.24
C GLY A 140 -18.00 13.59 12.27
N SER A 141 -18.67 13.66 11.12
CA SER A 141 -20.13 13.85 11.07
C SER A 141 -20.82 12.53 11.37
N LEU A 142 -21.73 12.54 12.35
CA LEU A 142 -22.46 11.37 12.79
C LEU A 142 -23.74 11.20 11.95
N TYR A 143 -23.92 10.02 11.35
CA TYR A 143 -25.13 9.64 10.62
C TYR A 143 -25.90 8.63 11.47
N VAL A 144 -27.18 8.92 11.69
CA VAL A 144 -28.05 8.17 12.59
C VAL A 144 -29.33 7.80 11.88
N ILE A 145 -29.72 6.53 11.96
CA ILE A 145 -31.04 6.08 11.54
C ILE A 145 -32.04 6.34 12.66
N ASP A 146 -33.02 7.23 12.44
CA ASP A 146 -34.19 7.34 13.30
C ASP A 146 -35.27 6.39 12.79
N TYR A 147 -35.33 5.19 13.37
CA TYR A 147 -36.29 4.17 12.96
C TYR A 147 -37.74 4.61 13.16
N GLY A 148 -38.00 5.45 14.17
CA GLY A 148 -39.35 5.95 14.46
C GLY A 148 -39.89 6.87 13.36
N LYS A 149 -38.98 7.53 12.63
CA LYS A 149 -39.31 8.45 11.54
C LYS A 149 -39.00 7.88 10.14
N ASN A 150 -38.36 6.72 10.06
CA ASN A 150 -37.87 6.13 8.82
C ASN A 150 -36.98 7.12 8.04
N GLU A 151 -36.00 7.72 8.70
CA GLU A 151 -35.07 8.67 8.08
C GLU A 151 -33.64 8.47 8.57
N VAL A 152 -32.68 8.95 7.78
CA VAL A 152 -31.28 9.07 8.19
C VAL A 152 -30.95 10.55 8.38
N ARG A 153 -30.38 10.88 9.54
CA ARG A 153 -29.99 12.24 9.91
C ARG A 153 -28.48 12.33 10.05
N ARG A 154 -27.88 13.36 9.46
CA ARG A 154 -26.46 13.74 9.64
C ARG A 154 -26.35 14.87 10.65
N TYR A 155 -25.49 14.69 11.64
CA TYR A 155 -25.13 15.68 12.65
C TYR A 155 -23.66 16.02 12.47
N ARG A 156 -23.34 17.28 12.15
CA ARG A 156 -21.95 17.72 12.23
C ARG A 156 -21.55 17.89 13.70
N ARG A 157 -20.25 17.95 13.97
CA ARG A 157 -19.73 18.18 15.32
C ARG A 157 -20.36 19.44 15.94
N GLY A 158 -21.01 19.27 17.09
CA GLY A 158 -21.68 20.35 17.82
C GLY A 158 -23.11 20.67 17.37
N GLU A 159 -23.62 20.06 16.29
CA GLU A 159 -25.02 20.22 15.87
C GLU A 159 -25.95 19.33 16.70
N SER A 160 -27.07 19.89 17.19
CA SER A 160 -28.10 19.15 17.93
C SER A 160 -29.34 18.81 17.10
N GLN A 161 -29.59 19.53 16.01
CA GLN A 161 -30.85 19.42 15.25
C GLN A 161 -30.79 18.49 14.04
N GLY A 162 -29.60 18.12 13.53
CA GLY A 162 -29.39 17.15 12.45
C GLY A 162 -30.07 17.49 11.11
N THR A 163 -29.41 17.20 9.99
CA THR A 163 -30.02 17.35 8.65
C THR A 163 -30.49 15.99 8.14
N VAL A 164 -31.73 15.89 7.64
CA VAL A 164 -32.19 14.68 6.96
C VAL A 164 -31.42 14.50 5.65
N VAL A 165 -30.79 13.34 5.45
CA VAL A 165 -29.96 13.02 4.29
C VAL A 165 -30.47 11.82 3.49
N ALA A 166 -31.40 11.04 4.05
CA ALA A 166 -32.16 10.01 3.33
C ALA A 166 -33.54 9.82 3.98
N GLY A 167 -34.58 9.62 3.18
CA GLY A 167 -35.97 9.57 3.64
C GLY A 167 -36.53 10.96 3.99
N GLY A 168 -37.33 11.04 5.06
CA GLY A 168 -37.91 12.30 5.55
C GLY A 168 -39.30 12.67 5.01
N ASN A 169 -39.83 11.90 4.05
CA ASN A 169 -41.17 12.12 3.47
C ASN A 169 -42.19 11.08 3.96
N GLY A 170 -42.07 10.68 5.23
CA GLY A 170 -42.88 9.63 5.84
C GLY A 170 -42.42 8.21 5.47
N SER A 171 -43.11 7.22 6.02
CA SER A 171 -42.82 5.81 5.80
C SER A 171 -43.48 5.29 4.53
N GLY A 172 -42.75 4.54 3.71
CA GLY A 172 -43.29 3.93 2.49
C GLY A 172 -42.22 3.38 1.55
N ASN A 173 -42.63 3.04 0.32
CA ASN A 173 -41.79 2.39 -0.68
C ASN A 173 -41.38 3.30 -1.85
N ARG A 174 -41.81 4.57 -1.87
CA ARG A 174 -41.35 5.54 -2.86
C ARG A 174 -39.84 5.81 -2.70
N LEU A 175 -39.19 6.35 -3.74
CA LEU A 175 -37.74 6.61 -3.72
C LEU A 175 -37.35 7.80 -2.83
N ASP A 176 -38.30 8.64 -2.46
CA ASP A 176 -38.15 9.74 -1.50
C ASP A 176 -38.52 9.33 -0.05
N GLN A 177 -38.86 8.06 0.17
CA GLN A 177 -39.27 7.47 1.45
C GLN A 177 -38.38 6.29 1.83
N LEU A 178 -38.38 5.92 3.10
CA LEU A 178 -37.80 4.67 3.59
C LEU A 178 -38.86 3.87 4.36
N TYR A 179 -38.72 2.55 4.40
CA TYR A 179 -39.52 1.70 5.29
C TYR A 179 -38.66 0.64 5.97
N GLY A 180 -38.63 0.70 7.30
CA GLY A 180 -37.81 -0.16 8.13
C GLY A 180 -36.32 -0.08 7.83
N PRO A 181 -35.69 1.12 7.79
CA PRO A 181 -34.25 1.23 7.59
C PRO A 181 -33.50 0.51 8.72
N ARG A 182 -32.53 -0.35 8.38
CA ARG A 182 -31.83 -1.22 9.33
C ARG A 182 -30.35 -0.87 9.51
N TYR A 183 -29.70 -0.43 8.44
CA TYR A 183 -28.27 -0.13 8.47
C TYR A 183 -27.94 1.03 7.53
N VAL A 184 -26.91 1.78 7.90
CA VAL A 184 -26.44 2.95 7.15
C VAL A 184 -24.94 2.84 6.92
N PHE A 185 -24.54 3.10 5.68
CA PHE A 185 -23.14 3.22 5.28
C PHE A 185 -22.96 4.53 4.52
N VAL A 186 -21.80 5.17 4.67
CA VAL A 186 -21.46 6.41 3.96
C VAL A 186 -20.14 6.18 3.24
N ASP A 187 -20.11 6.45 1.93
CA ASP A 187 -18.87 6.38 1.14
C ASP A 187 -18.07 7.70 1.19
N ARG A 188 -16.87 7.69 0.59
CA ARG A 188 -15.95 8.84 0.55
C ARG A 188 -16.51 10.04 -0.23
N ASP A 189 -17.50 9.82 -1.10
CA ASP A 189 -18.21 10.91 -1.79
C ASP A 189 -19.37 11.48 -0.94
N HIS A 190 -19.48 11.04 0.32
CA HIS A 190 -20.58 11.32 1.23
C HIS A 190 -21.95 10.87 0.70
N SER A 191 -21.99 9.82 -0.13
CA SER A 191 -23.24 9.17 -0.50
C SER A 191 -23.69 8.24 0.61
N VAL A 192 -24.97 8.27 0.94
CA VAL A 192 -25.58 7.48 2.01
C VAL A 192 -26.24 6.24 1.42
N TYR A 193 -25.82 5.06 1.86
CA TYR A 193 -26.43 3.78 1.52
C TYR A 193 -27.27 3.31 2.70
N VAL A 194 -28.52 2.96 2.43
CA VAL A 194 -29.47 2.52 3.46
C VAL A 194 -30.02 1.17 3.06
N SER A 195 -29.90 0.18 3.94
CA SER A 195 -30.65 -1.06 3.80
C SER A 195 -32.04 -0.91 4.41
N GLU A 196 -33.06 -1.23 3.62
CA GLU A 196 -34.46 -1.10 3.98
C GLU A 196 -35.03 -2.49 4.20
N GLY A 197 -35.08 -2.92 5.46
CA GLY A 197 -35.59 -4.23 5.84
C GLY A 197 -37.09 -4.40 5.60
N GLY A 198 -37.84 -3.30 5.47
CA GLY A 198 -39.27 -3.32 5.12
C GLY A 198 -39.57 -3.26 3.62
N ASN A 199 -38.62 -2.75 2.81
CA ASN A 199 -38.75 -2.65 1.34
C ASN A 199 -37.86 -3.66 0.59
N ASP A 200 -37.14 -4.53 1.31
CA ASP A 200 -36.24 -5.56 0.77
C ASP A 200 -35.25 -5.05 -0.29
N ARG A 201 -34.67 -3.87 -0.01
CA ARG A 201 -33.77 -3.17 -0.95
C ARG A 201 -32.65 -2.42 -0.24
N VAL A 202 -31.64 -2.03 -1.02
CA VAL A 202 -30.64 -1.03 -0.62
C VAL A 202 -30.77 0.18 -1.53
N THR A 203 -30.89 1.37 -0.93
CA THR A 203 -30.92 2.64 -1.66
C THR A 203 -29.64 3.45 -1.43
N LYS A 204 -29.11 4.06 -2.51
CA LYS A 204 -28.02 5.05 -2.48
C LYS A 204 -28.60 6.45 -2.63
N TRP A 205 -28.21 7.34 -1.75
CA TRP A 205 -28.60 8.75 -1.72
C TRP A 205 -27.36 9.60 -1.91
N MET A 206 -27.24 10.25 -3.06
CA MET A 206 -26.14 11.18 -3.32
C MET A 206 -26.29 12.43 -2.45
N LYS A 207 -25.18 13.08 -2.14
CA LYS A 207 -25.16 14.31 -1.33
C LYS A 207 -26.13 15.36 -1.91
N GLY A 208 -27.15 15.72 -1.14
CA GLY A 208 -28.17 16.70 -1.53
C GLY A 208 -29.33 16.16 -2.38
N ALA A 209 -29.34 14.87 -2.70
CA ALA A 209 -30.43 14.24 -3.45
C ALA A 209 -31.75 14.28 -2.67
N LYS A 210 -32.87 14.40 -3.40
CA LYS A 210 -34.24 14.36 -2.82
C LYS A 210 -34.86 12.97 -2.82
N GLN A 211 -34.30 12.05 -3.58
CA GLN A 211 -34.72 10.66 -3.68
C GLN A 211 -33.49 9.76 -3.82
N GLY A 212 -33.60 8.54 -3.32
CA GLY A 212 -32.60 7.50 -3.46
C GLY A 212 -32.69 6.78 -4.80
N ILE A 213 -31.66 5.99 -5.09
CA ILE A 213 -31.60 5.07 -6.23
C ILE A 213 -31.44 3.66 -5.67
N VAL A 214 -32.24 2.70 -6.14
CA VAL A 214 -32.07 1.29 -5.75
C VAL A 214 -30.79 0.76 -6.37
N VAL A 215 -29.85 0.32 -5.53
CA VAL A 215 -28.53 -0.20 -5.96
C VAL A 215 -28.38 -1.70 -5.74
N ALA A 216 -29.27 -2.31 -4.94
CA ALA A 216 -29.36 -3.75 -4.78
C ALA A 216 -30.78 -4.15 -4.30
N GLY A 217 -31.26 -5.31 -4.74
CA GLY A 217 -32.60 -5.83 -4.38
C GLY A 217 -33.75 -5.06 -5.02
N GLY A 218 -34.88 -4.95 -4.31
CA GLY A 218 -36.05 -4.16 -4.75
C GLY A 218 -37.04 -4.87 -5.66
N GLN A 219 -36.90 -6.18 -5.89
CA GLN A 219 -37.86 -7.02 -6.63
C GLN A 219 -38.81 -7.78 -5.69
N GLY A 220 -39.15 -7.16 -4.55
CA GLY A 220 -39.96 -7.75 -3.49
C GLY A 220 -39.21 -8.75 -2.60
N GLN A 221 -39.89 -9.19 -1.55
CA GLN A 221 -39.37 -10.18 -0.61
C GLN A 221 -39.17 -11.53 -1.29
N GLY A 222 -38.01 -12.14 -1.12
CA GLY A 222 -37.74 -13.48 -1.64
C GLY A 222 -36.29 -13.91 -1.53
N ASN A 223 -35.95 -15.08 -2.08
CA ASN A 223 -34.60 -15.65 -2.06
C ASN A 223 -33.94 -15.71 -3.45
N GLY A 224 -34.58 -15.13 -4.48
CA GLY A 224 -33.99 -14.98 -5.81
C GLY A 224 -32.71 -14.11 -5.81
N LEU A 225 -31.96 -14.12 -6.91
CA LEU A 225 -30.74 -13.33 -7.04
C LEU A 225 -31.00 -11.82 -7.19
N THR A 226 -32.25 -11.43 -7.45
CA THR A 226 -32.70 -10.04 -7.53
C THR A 226 -33.47 -9.58 -6.28
N GLN A 227 -33.63 -10.46 -5.29
CA GLN A 227 -34.49 -10.27 -4.13
C GLN A 227 -33.69 -10.35 -2.82
N PHE A 228 -34.20 -9.67 -1.80
CA PHE A 228 -33.77 -9.82 -0.42
C PHE A 228 -34.95 -10.21 0.47
N SER A 229 -34.67 -10.60 1.70
CA SER A 229 -35.65 -10.78 2.76
C SER A 229 -35.08 -10.19 4.05
N SER A 230 -35.62 -9.02 4.45
CA SER A 230 -35.18 -8.26 5.62
C SER A 230 -33.67 -7.94 5.62
N PRO A 231 -33.13 -7.29 4.58
CA PRO A 231 -31.70 -6.96 4.51
C PRO A 231 -31.27 -6.06 5.68
N ARG A 232 -30.06 -6.29 6.20
CA ARG A 232 -29.46 -5.54 7.32
C ARG A 232 -28.13 -4.93 6.93
N GLY A 233 -27.00 -5.43 7.42
CA GLY A 233 -25.68 -4.85 7.17
C GLY A 233 -25.42 -4.56 5.69
N VAL A 234 -24.94 -3.35 5.40
CA VAL A 234 -24.51 -2.95 4.06
C VAL A 234 -23.13 -2.31 4.13
N VAL A 235 -22.26 -2.68 3.19
CA VAL A 235 -20.97 -2.03 2.95
C VAL A 235 -20.68 -1.93 1.47
N VAL A 236 -19.87 -0.96 1.07
CA VAL A 236 -19.53 -0.70 -0.33
C VAL A 236 -18.03 -0.68 -0.51
N ASP A 237 -17.54 -1.35 -1.56
CA ASP A 237 -16.12 -1.40 -1.91
C ASP A 237 -15.69 -0.18 -2.77
N GLN A 238 -14.39 -0.04 -3.06
CA GLN A 238 -13.85 1.10 -3.85
C GLN A 238 -14.32 1.10 -5.30
N LEU A 239 -14.72 -0.06 -5.81
CA LEU A 239 -15.25 -0.24 -7.16
C LEU A 239 -16.76 0.06 -7.22
N GLY A 240 -17.39 0.29 -6.07
CA GLY A 240 -18.82 0.51 -5.93
C GLY A 240 -19.67 -0.76 -5.86
N THR A 241 -19.07 -1.92 -5.61
CA THR A 241 -19.77 -3.17 -5.31
C THR A 241 -20.43 -3.07 -3.94
N VAL A 242 -21.72 -3.39 -3.88
CA VAL A 242 -22.50 -3.38 -2.64
C VAL A 242 -22.54 -4.79 -2.05
N TYR A 243 -22.19 -4.95 -0.78
CA TYR A 243 -22.32 -6.20 -0.04
C TYR A 243 -23.43 -6.05 0.99
N VAL A 244 -24.35 -7.01 1.02
CA VAL A 244 -25.57 -6.94 1.82
C VAL A 244 -25.75 -8.23 2.60
N ALA A 245 -25.99 -8.09 3.91
CA ALA A 245 -26.49 -9.20 4.73
C ALA A 245 -27.99 -9.38 4.47
N ASP A 246 -28.33 -10.43 3.73
CA ASP A 246 -29.70 -10.82 3.43
C ASP A 246 -30.19 -11.73 4.58
N ALA A 247 -30.56 -11.07 5.67
CA ALA A 247 -30.60 -11.67 7.00
C ALA A 247 -31.57 -12.86 7.09
N ALA A 248 -32.82 -12.70 6.63
CA ALA A 248 -33.80 -13.78 6.73
C ALA A 248 -33.52 -14.93 5.76
N ASN A 249 -32.73 -14.68 4.71
CA ASN A 249 -32.25 -15.71 3.79
C ASN A 249 -30.91 -16.32 4.22
N ASN A 250 -30.35 -15.93 5.38
CA ASN A 250 -29.14 -16.52 5.96
C ASN A 250 -27.91 -16.46 5.01
N ARG A 251 -27.78 -15.37 4.26
CA ARG A 251 -26.71 -15.24 3.25
C ARG A 251 -26.14 -13.84 3.15
N ILE A 252 -24.92 -13.74 2.62
CA ILE A 252 -24.33 -12.48 2.18
C ILE A 252 -24.36 -12.42 0.66
N MET A 253 -24.85 -11.32 0.11
CA MET A 253 -24.95 -11.07 -1.33
C MET A 253 -23.98 -9.96 -1.73
N ARG A 254 -23.23 -10.16 -2.82
CA ARG A 254 -22.42 -9.11 -3.47
C ARG A 254 -23.13 -8.63 -4.73
N TRP A 255 -23.11 -7.33 -4.96
CA TRP A 255 -23.80 -6.68 -6.06
C TRP A 255 -22.83 -5.71 -6.76
N PRO A 256 -22.17 -6.15 -7.83
CA PRO A 256 -21.26 -5.28 -8.59
C PRO A 256 -21.99 -4.05 -9.14
N LYS A 257 -21.28 -2.93 -9.25
CA LYS A 257 -21.83 -1.68 -9.79
C LYS A 257 -22.44 -1.91 -11.18
N GLY A 258 -23.73 -1.58 -11.34
CA GLY A 258 -24.46 -1.75 -12.59
C GLY A 258 -24.99 -3.17 -12.87
N ALA A 259 -24.76 -4.14 -11.97
CA ALA A 259 -25.33 -5.48 -12.12
C ALA A 259 -26.86 -5.47 -11.99
N THR A 260 -27.54 -6.34 -12.73
CA THR A 260 -29.00 -6.52 -12.67
C THR A 260 -29.44 -7.55 -11.62
N GLN A 261 -28.50 -8.37 -11.12
CA GLN A 261 -28.72 -9.36 -10.08
C GLN A 261 -27.48 -9.50 -9.19
N GLY A 262 -27.69 -9.91 -7.94
CA GLY A 262 -26.64 -10.18 -6.98
C GLY A 262 -26.03 -11.57 -7.13
N ILE A 263 -24.93 -11.78 -6.41
CA ILE A 263 -24.20 -13.05 -6.35
C ILE A 263 -24.10 -13.48 -4.89
N VAL A 264 -24.57 -14.68 -4.58
CA VAL A 264 -24.41 -15.26 -3.23
C VAL A 264 -22.93 -15.47 -2.95
N THR A 265 -22.48 -14.87 -1.86
CA THR A 265 -21.08 -14.80 -1.47
C THR A 265 -20.76 -15.81 -0.36
N VAL A 266 -21.62 -15.89 0.66
CA VAL A 266 -21.56 -16.85 1.78
C VAL A 266 -22.99 -17.26 2.17
N GLY A 267 -23.19 -18.46 2.71
CA GLY A 267 -24.50 -18.93 3.22
C GLY A 267 -25.34 -19.71 2.20
N ARG A 268 -24.74 -20.59 1.40
CA ARG A 268 -25.43 -21.36 0.33
C ARG A 268 -26.31 -22.53 0.82
N ASN A 269 -26.17 -22.97 2.07
CA ASN A 269 -26.63 -24.31 2.53
C ASN A 269 -27.62 -24.29 3.71
N SER A 270 -28.65 -23.45 3.67
CA SER A 270 -29.66 -23.27 4.74
C SER A 270 -29.10 -22.74 6.07
N SER A 271 -29.98 -22.33 7.00
CA SER A 271 -29.56 -21.80 8.30
C SER A 271 -28.87 -22.88 9.14
N GLY A 272 -27.74 -22.56 9.77
CA GLY A 272 -27.09 -23.50 10.68
C GLY A 272 -25.77 -22.98 11.26
N GLY A 273 -25.11 -23.83 12.05
CA GLY A 273 -23.88 -23.48 12.79
C GLY A 273 -22.60 -24.05 12.19
N GLN A 274 -22.65 -24.65 11.00
CA GLN A 274 -21.45 -25.08 10.28
C GLN A 274 -20.66 -23.86 9.78
N SER A 275 -19.36 -24.03 9.55
CA SER A 275 -18.44 -22.97 9.13
C SER A 275 -18.85 -22.27 7.82
N ASN A 276 -19.62 -22.94 6.96
CA ASN A 276 -20.15 -22.41 5.70
C ASN A 276 -21.63 -21.99 5.74
N GLN A 277 -22.26 -22.03 6.92
CA GLN A 277 -23.64 -21.64 7.18
C GLN A 277 -23.69 -20.34 7.98
N LEU A 278 -24.77 -19.58 7.79
CA LEU A 278 -25.08 -18.40 8.59
C LEU A 278 -26.46 -18.59 9.22
N ASN A 279 -26.74 -17.84 10.29
CA ASN A 279 -28.07 -17.76 10.88
C ASN A 279 -28.37 -16.29 11.19
N GLY A 280 -29.21 -15.67 10.37
CA GLY A 280 -29.61 -14.28 10.54
C GLY A 280 -28.46 -13.28 10.53
N PRO A 281 -27.56 -13.25 9.51
CA PRO A 281 -26.45 -12.29 9.51
C PRO A 281 -26.97 -10.85 9.60
N VAL A 282 -26.47 -10.10 10.58
CA VAL A 282 -26.95 -8.74 10.88
C VAL A 282 -26.01 -7.64 10.37
N GLY A 283 -24.72 -7.95 10.20
CA GLY A 283 -23.68 -7.01 9.79
C GLY A 283 -22.76 -7.61 8.73
N VAL A 284 -22.21 -6.73 7.89
CA VAL A 284 -21.08 -7.03 7.00
C VAL A 284 -20.02 -5.99 7.30
N LEU A 285 -18.78 -6.41 7.52
CA LEU A 285 -17.64 -5.51 7.67
C LEU A 285 -16.51 -6.03 6.81
N GLY A 286 -15.93 -5.16 5.98
CA GLY A 286 -14.65 -5.44 5.35
C GLY A 286 -13.55 -5.23 6.37
N LEU A 287 -12.90 -6.31 6.82
CA LEU A 287 -11.57 -6.18 7.41
C LEU A 287 -10.59 -5.99 6.24
N LEU A 288 -9.95 -4.84 6.16
CA LEU A 288 -8.65 -4.77 5.52
C LEU A 288 -7.69 -5.61 6.38
N VAL A 289 -7.46 -6.86 5.98
CA VAL A 289 -6.27 -7.59 6.43
C VAL A 289 -5.09 -6.97 5.70
N LEU A 290 -4.66 -5.79 6.16
CA LEU A 290 -3.25 -5.45 6.07
C LEU A 290 -2.57 -6.44 7.01
N ILE A 291 -1.55 -7.14 6.51
CA ILE A 291 -0.70 -8.01 7.32
C ILE A 291 -0.04 -7.12 8.39
N SER A 292 -0.71 -6.97 9.53
CA SER A 292 -0.27 -6.18 10.68
C SER A 292 0.48 -7.13 11.61
N LEU A 293 1.81 -7.05 11.50
CA LEU A 293 2.75 -7.40 12.55
C LEU A 293 2.96 -6.15 13.42
N CYS A 294 2.94 -6.36 14.74
CA CYS A 294 3.19 -5.43 15.86
C CYS A 294 2.03 -4.51 16.32
N GLN A 295 1.78 -4.27 17.61
CA GLN A 295 2.47 -4.68 18.86
C GLN A 295 1.63 -4.30 20.10
N SER A 296 1.89 -4.94 21.25
CA SER A 296 1.70 -4.29 22.55
C SER A 296 2.99 -3.56 22.94
N MET A 297 2.97 -2.24 23.14
CA MET A 297 3.75 -1.53 24.18
C MET A 297 3.41 -0.03 24.27
N THR A 298 3.43 0.48 25.50
CA THR A 298 2.94 1.79 25.96
C THR A 298 3.87 2.96 25.64
N LEU A 299 3.31 4.06 25.11
CA LEU A 299 3.99 5.35 24.95
C LEU A 299 3.74 6.27 26.16
N SER A 300 4.83 6.75 26.77
CA SER A 300 4.83 7.96 27.59
C SER A 300 6.00 8.86 27.17
N ARG A 301 5.70 10.16 26.94
CA ARG A 301 6.60 11.32 26.64
C ARG A 301 7.22 11.29 25.21
N ILE A 302 7.32 12.35 24.38
CA ILE A 302 7.36 13.82 24.51
C ILE A 302 6.66 14.47 23.28
N ARG A 303 5.89 15.56 23.50
CA ARG A 303 5.39 16.47 22.44
C ARG A 303 6.54 17.26 21.80
N ARG A 304 6.81 17.04 20.51
CA ARG A 304 7.27 18.09 19.57
C ARG A 304 6.43 17.95 18.31
N GLN A 305 5.82 19.05 17.85
CA GLN A 305 5.23 19.05 16.52
C GLN A 305 6.35 18.85 15.50
N PRO A 306 6.17 17.99 14.51
CA PRO A 306 7.19 17.81 13.49
C PRO A 306 7.19 18.99 12.52
N GLN A 307 8.38 19.48 12.24
CA GLN A 307 8.61 20.50 11.24
C GLN A 307 8.64 19.80 9.87
N HIS A 308 7.72 20.16 8.99
CA HIS A 308 7.66 19.69 7.60
C HIS A 308 8.97 20.01 6.87
N ASP A 309 9.55 19.01 6.21
CA ASP A 309 10.75 19.19 5.38
C ASP A 309 10.34 19.60 3.96
N PRO A 310 10.67 20.82 3.48
CA PRO A 310 10.26 21.29 2.16
C PRO A 310 10.81 20.44 1.01
N ASP A 311 11.90 19.69 1.24
CA ASP A 311 12.46 18.77 0.24
C ASP A 311 11.45 17.67 -0.16
N ALA A 312 10.46 17.37 0.68
CA ALA A 312 9.40 16.39 0.38
C ALA A 312 8.45 16.85 -0.74
N ASP A 313 8.27 18.16 -0.90
CA ASP A 313 7.40 18.75 -1.94
C ASP A 313 8.17 19.03 -3.25
N PHE A 314 9.50 18.93 -3.24
CA PHE A 314 10.35 19.23 -4.39
C PHE A 314 10.39 18.08 -5.39
N ASN A 315 10.44 18.40 -6.69
CA ASN A 315 10.92 17.45 -7.70
C ASN A 315 12.46 17.38 -7.66
N ILE A 316 13.07 16.41 -8.36
CA ILE A 316 14.53 16.22 -8.32
C ILE A 316 15.34 17.46 -8.76
N THR A 317 14.87 18.21 -9.76
CA THR A 317 15.52 19.46 -10.19
C THR A 317 15.53 20.49 -9.07
N GLN A 318 14.40 20.65 -8.36
CA GLN A 318 14.28 21.51 -7.19
C GLN A 318 15.14 21.02 -6.02
N LEU A 319 15.21 19.69 -5.77
CA LEU A 319 16.11 19.12 -4.76
C LEU A 319 17.56 19.53 -5.03
N ILE A 320 18.04 19.35 -6.25
CA ILE A 320 19.43 19.67 -6.65
C ILE A 320 19.70 21.18 -6.54
N GLN A 321 18.81 22.00 -7.11
CA GLN A 321 18.99 23.45 -7.14
C GLN A 321 18.88 24.09 -5.75
N SER A 322 17.98 23.58 -4.89
CA SER A 322 17.82 24.08 -3.51
C SER A 322 19.09 23.90 -2.67
N LYS A 323 19.97 22.95 -3.03
CA LYS A 323 21.28 22.73 -2.38
C LYS A 323 22.42 23.50 -3.05
N GLY A 324 22.14 24.31 -4.07
CA GLY A 324 23.10 25.19 -4.74
C GLY A 324 23.87 24.54 -5.88
N TYR A 325 23.40 23.41 -6.42
CA TYR A 325 24.04 22.73 -7.56
C TYR A 325 23.33 23.06 -8.88
N PRO A 326 24.06 23.13 -10.00
CA PRO A 326 23.43 23.18 -11.33
C PRO A 326 22.69 21.87 -11.62
N CYS A 327 21.59 21.96 -12.37
CA CYS A 327 20.83 20.80 -12.82
C CYS A 327 20.42 20.98 -14.28
N GLU A 328 20.71 19.98 -15.11
CA GLU A 328 20.22 19.86 -16.49
C GLU A 328 19.30 18.64 -16.59
N GLU A 329 18.23 18.77 -17.39
CA GLU A 329 17.30 17.67 -17.69
C GLU A 329 17.51 17.20 -19.13
N HIS A 330 17.64 15.90 -19.31
CA HIS A 330 17.85 15.27 -20.60
C HIS A 330 16.78 14.22 -20.87
N LYS A 331 16.37 14.11 -22.14
CA LYS A 331 15.48 13.04 -22.62
C LYS A 331 16.28 12.08 -23.48
N VAL A 332 16.42 10.85 -23.01
CA VAL A 332 17.12 9.78 -23.73
C VAL A 332 16.08 8.86 -24.34
N ILE A 333 16.11 8.70 -25.66
CA ILE A 333 15.17 7.82 -26.37
C ILE A 333 15.84 6.47 -26.58
N THR A 334 15.24 5.40 -26.08
CA THR A 334 15.74 4.03 -26.24
C THR A 334 15.45 3.52 -27.65
N LYS A 335 16.15 2.45 -28.06
CA LYS A 335 15.97 1.82 -29.38
C LYS A 335 14.52 1.37 -29.61
N ASP A 336 13.85 0.90 -28.58
CA ASP A 336 12.46 0.45 -28.61
C ASP A 336 11.44 1.57 -28.33
N GLY A 337 11.90 2.79 -28.07
CA GLY A 337 11.06 4.00 -28.10
C GLY A 337 10.60 4.54 -26.76
N TYR A 338 11.10 4.02 -25.63
CA TYR A 338 10.91 4.66 -24.32
C TYR A 338 11.68 5.98 -24.25
N ILE A 339 11.13 6.93 -23.52
CA ILE A 339 11.72 8.26 -23.30
C ILE A 339 12.10 8.34 -21.83
N LEU A 340 13.40 8.23 -21.55
CA LEU A 340 13.95 8.23 -20.21
C LEU A 340 14.31 9.66 -19.78
N GLY A 341 13.83 10.09 -18.62
CA GLY A 341 14.24 11.34 -17.99
C GLY A 341 15.56 11.16 -17.25
N VAL A 342 16.64 11.78 -17.73
CA VAL A 342 17.98 11.69 -17.12
C VAL A 342 18.38 13.07 -16.60
N PHE A 343 18.82 13.15 -15.36
CA PHE A 343 19.23 14.40 -14.73
C PHE A 343 20.75 14.50 -14.68
N ARG A 344 21.29 15.71 -14.75
CA ARG A 344 22.73 15.94 -14.74
C ARG A 344 23.11 17.05 -13.77
N ILE A 345 24.11 16.79 -12.94
CA ILE A 345 24.82 17.78 -12.11
C ILE A 345 26.20 17.98 -12.73
N PRO A 346 26.36 18.95 -13.64
CA PRO A 346 27.58 19.07 -14.44
C PRO A 346 28.83 19.34 -13.60
N HIS A 347 28.71 20.05 -12.48
CA HIS A 347 29.83 20.38 -11.60
C HIS A 347 29.38 20.65 -10.15
N GLY A 348 30.30 20.54 -9.20
CA GLY A 348 30.07 20.91 -7.80
C GLY A 348 29.94 22.42 -7.57
N ARG A 349 29.60 22.81 -6.33
CA ARG A 349 29.26 24.21 -5.97
C ARG A 349 30.40 25.21 -6.14
N LYS A 350 31.65 24.73 -6.05
CA LYS A 350 32.87 25.56 -6.13
C LYS A 350 33.55 25.50 -7.50
N SER A 351 33.00 24.71 -8.42
CA SER A 351 33.50 24.58 -9.79
C SER A 351 32.54 25.25 -10.77
N SER A 352 33.00 25.49 -11.99
CA SER A 352 32.20 26.02 -13.10
C SER A 352 32.34 25.19 -14.39
N SER A 353 33.13 24.12 -14.35
CA SER A 353 33.44 23.30 -15.52
C SER A 353 33.12 21.83 -15.28
N PRO A 354 32.49 21.13 -16.26
CA PRO A 354 32.19 19.73 -16.12
C PRO A 354 33.42 18.82 -16.01
N GLY A 355 33.31 17.87 -15.08
CA GLY A 355 34.27 16.80 -14.85
C GLY A 355 34.22 15.67 -15.88
N ARG A 356 34.64 14.47 -15.47
CA ARG A 356 34.39 13.25 -16.26
C ARG A 356 33.04 12.61 -15.86
N PRO A 357 32.31 12.00 -16.80
CA PRO A 357 30.95 11.52 -16.59
C PRO A 357 30.89 10.29 -15.69
N VAL A 358 30.02 10.37 -14.69
CA VAL A 358 29.65 9.25 -13.81
C VAL A 358 28.14 9.05 -13.90
N LEU A 359 27.70 7.85 -14.29
CA LEU A 359 26.28 7.47 -14.30
C LEU A 359 25.93 6.75 -13.01
N LEU A 360 24.97 7.30 -12.26
CA LEU A 360 24.36 6.69 -11.08
C LEU A 360 23.02 6.06 -11.45
N GLN A 361 22.86 4.76 -11.17
CA GLN A 361 21.67 3.99 -11.51
C GLN A 361 21.00 3.40 -10.27
N HIS A 362 19.75 3.81 -10.04
CA HIS A 362 18.93 3.45 -8.89
C HIS A 362 18.46 1.97 -8.92
N GLY A 363 17.81 1.55 -7.82
CA GLY A 363 17.33 0.18 -7.59
C GLY A 363 15.93 -0.15 -8.13
N LEU A 364 15.35 -1.24 -7.61
CA LEU A 364 14.00 -1.70 -7.91
C LEU A 364 12.96 -0.79 -7.22
N ILE A 365 11.99 -0.27 -8.01
CA ILE A 365 10.92 0.63 -7.52
C ILE A 365 11.53 1.86 -6.84
N ASP A 366 12.54 2.42 -7.51
CA ASP A 366 13.38 3.52 -7.05
C ASP A 366 13.48 4.58 -8.17
N SER A 367 14.07 5.74 -7.87
CA SER A 367 14.28 6.81 -8.84
C SER A 367 15.67 7.44 -8.73
N ALA A 368 16.01 8.29 -9.70
CA ALA A 368 17.20 9.13 -9.65
C ALA A 368 17.28 10.00 -8.37
N ALA A 369 16.16 10.27 -7.70
CA ALA A 369 16.12 11.10 -6.50
C ALA A 369 16.95 10.49 -5.35
N THR A 370 17.06 9.16 -5.28
CA THR A 370 17.82 8.41 -4.26
C THR A 370 19.23 8.94 -4.04
N TRP A 371 19.87 9.44 -5.09
CA TRP A 371 21.24 9.95 -5.06
C TRP A 371 21.38 11.38 -4.49
N VAL A 372 20.28 12.10 -4.29
CA VAL A 372 20.21 13.53 -3.94
C VAL A 372 19.15 13.85 -2.87
N MET A 373 18.57 12.84 -2.23
CA MET A 373 17.55 13.00 -1.17
C MET A 373 18.12 13.37 0.21
N ASN A 374 19.43 13.29 0.44
CA ASN A 374 20.06 13.69 1.70
C ASN A 374 20.79 15.03 1.56
N PHE A 375 21.49 15.44 2.61
CA PHE A 375 22.31 16.65 2.57
C PHE A 375 23.52 16.47 1.62
N PRO A 376 24.10 17.58 1.10
CA PRO A 376 25.23 17.52 0.16
C PRO A 376 26.42 16.66 0.56
N ASP A 377 26.72 16.57 1.85
CA ASP A 377 27.82 15.76 2.41
C ASP A 377 27.42 14.31 2.72
N GLN A 378 26.17 13.93 2.43
CA GLN A 378 25.57 12.63 2.72
C GLN A 378 24.95 11.95 1.49
N SER A 379 24.89 12.65 0.35
CA SER A 379 24.30 12.17 -0.90
C SER A 379 25.39 11.98 -1.95
N LEU A 380 25.50 10.77 -2.49
CA LEU A 380 26.57 10.41 -3.42
C LEU A 380 26.61 11.33 -4.66
N GLY A 381 25.44 11.73 -5.19
CA GLY A 381 25.37 12.63 -6.35
C GLY A 381 26.06 13.97 -6.09
N PHE A 382 25.83 14.56 -4.92
CA PHE A 382 26.47 15.83 -4.53
C PHE A 382 27.95 15.67 -4.19
N MET A 383 28.31 14.59 -3.50
CA MET A 383 29.71 14.31 -3.15
C MET A 383 30.57 14.10 -4.40
N LEU A 384 30.06 13.42 -5.42
CA LEU A 384 30.75 13.23 -6.70
C LEU A 384 30.92 14.55 -7.46
N ALA A 385 29.89 15.38 -7.50
CA ALA A 385 29.96 16.70 -8.14
C ALA A 385 31.00 17.59 -7.44
N ASP A 386 31.01 17.62 -6.11
CA ASP A 386 32.01 18.36 -5.32
C ASP A 386 33.42 17.73 -5.43
N ALA A 387 33.54 16.44 -5.75
CA ALA A 387 34.79 15.76 -6.07
C ALA A 387 35.26 15.97 -7.52
N GLY A 388 34.58 16.80 -8.31
CA GLY A 388 35.01 17.18 -9.66
C GLY A 388 34.52 16.25 -10.78
N TYR A 389 33.45 15.49 -10.55
CA TYR A 389 32.81 14.67 -11.58
C TYR A 389 31.62 15.38 -12.24
N ASP A 390 31.35 14.98 -13.48
CA ASP A 390 30.11 15.31 -14.20
C ASP A 390 29.09 14.21 -13.90
N VAL A 391 28.12 14.48 -13.04
CA VAL A 391 27.25 13.43 -12.48
C VAL A 391 25.96 13.33 -13.27
N TRP A 392 25.65 12.13 -13.75
CA TRP A 392 24.43 11.79 -14.48
C TRP A 392 23.60 10.83 -13.63
N LEU A 393 22.33 11.15 -13.42
CA LEU A 393 21.38 10.39 -12.61
C LEU A 393 20.38 9.72 -13.56
N GLY A 394 20.54 8.41 -13.77
CA GLY A 394 19.74 7.63 -14.71
C GLY A 394 18.41 7.20 -14.12
N ASN A 395 17.35 7.22 -14.92
CA ASN A 395 16.06 6.60 -14.61
C ASN A 395 15.77 5.50 -15.64
N VAL A 396 15.23 4.37 -15.19
CA VAL A 396 14.77 3.30 -16.08
C VAL A 396 13.32 3.49 -16.48
N ARG A 397 12.92 2.88 -17.60
CA ARG A 397 11.54 2.88 -18.09
C ARG A 397 10.51 2.56 -17.00
N GLY A 398 9.42 3.33 -16.98
CA GLY A 398 8.24 3.08 -16.15
C GLY A 398 8.22 3.74 -14.77
N ASN A 399 9.34 4.22 -14.23
CA ASN A 399 9.29 5.08 -13.04
C ASN A 399 8.76 6.48 -13.39
N TYR A 400 8.50 7.34 -12.39
CA TYR A 400 7.84 8.64 -12.59
C TYR A 400 8.50 9.51 -13.64
N TYR A 401 9.84 9.52 -13.67
CA TYR A 401 10.62 10.36 -14.58
C TYR A 401 10.77 9.77 -15.99
N SER A 402 10.45 8.48 -16.17
CA SER A 402 10.61 7.73 -17.42
C SER A 402 9.31 7.03 -17.83
N ARG A 403 8.16 7.63 -17.49
CA ARG A 403 6.81 7.14 -17.80
C ARG A 403 6.32 7.69 -19.16
N ALA A 404 7.12 7.53 -20.21
CA ALA A 404 6.80 8.05 -21.54
C ALA A 404 7.39 7.19 -22.68
N HIS A 405 6.71 7.17 -23.82
CA HIS A 405 7.12 6.42 -25.01
C HIS A 405 6.71 7.15 -26.28
N VAL A 406 7.45 6.99 -27.37
CA VAL A 406 7.16 7.61 -28.69
C VAL A 406 5.88 7.10 -29.37
N LYS A 407 5.26 6.04 -28.83
CA LYS A 407 4.15 5.31 -29.48
C LYS A 407 3.04 4.98 -28.48
N TYR A 408 3.38 4.38 -27.35
CA TYR A 408 2.40 3.88 -26.38
C TYR A 408 2.12 4.89 -25.27
N ASN A 409 0.86 5.01 -24.88
CA ASN A 409 0.43 5.81 -23.74
C ASN A 409 0.44 4.94 -22.46
N PRO A 410 1.17 5.32 -21.40
CA PRO A 410 1.30 4.53 -20.18
C PRO A 410 -0.01 4.33 -19.39
N ASP A 411 -1.00 5.22 -19.53
CA ASP A 411 -2.28 5.11 -18.83
C ASP A 411 -3.24 4.16 -19.56
N HIS A 412 -3.17 4.11 -20.89
CA HIS A 412 -4.12 3.39 -21.72
C HIS A 412 -3.58 2.06 -22.25
N ASP A 413 -2.33 2.03 -22.70
CA ASP A 413 -1.76 0.90 -23.45
C ASP A 413 -1.01 -0.05 -22.54
N THR A 414 -1.36 -1.34 -22.59
CA THR A 414 -0.67 -2.40 -21.84
C THR A 414 0.76 -2.64 -22.34
N GLU A 415 0.99 -2.35 -23.61
CA GLU A 415 2.25 -2.52 -24.33
C GLU A 415 3.36 -1.67 -23.73
N PHE A 416 3.01 -0.50 -23.17
CA PHE A 416 3.95 0.35 -22.43
C PHE A 416 4.55 -0.35 -21.20
N TRP A 417 3.82 -1.27 -20.58
CA TRP A 417 4.26 -1.95 -19.35
C TRP A 417 4.86 -3.33 -19.59
N ASN A 418 5.01 -3.73 -20.86
CA ASN A 418 5.54 -5.05 -21.22
C ASN A 418 7.07 -5.10 -21.23
N PHE A 419 7.70 -4.71 -20.12
CA PHE A 419 9.15 -4.74 -19.94
C PHE A 419 9.56 -5.35 -18.59
N SER A 420 10.83 -5.73 -18.44
CA SER A 420 11.49 -6.10 -17.19
C SER A 420 12.92 -5.53 -17.15
N TRP A 421 13.70 -5.84 -16.11
CA TRP A 421 15.11 -5.46 -16.03
C TRP A 421 15.97 -5.98 -17.20
N ASP A 422 15.54 -7.03 -17.90
CA ASP A 422 16.17 -7.51 -19.14
C ASP A 422 16.17 -6.41 -20.21
N ASP A 423 15.02 -5.77 -20.42
CA ASP A 423 14.87 -4.68 -21.38
C ASP A 423 15.63 -3.43 -20.91
N MET A 424 15.70 -3.19 -19.59
CA MET A 424 16.51 -2.10 -19.03
C MET A 424 18.01 -2.31 -19.27
N ALA A 425 18.52 -3.53 -19.09
CA ALA A 425 19.91 -3.87 -19.36
C ALA A 425 20.24 -3.76 -20.85
N ARG A 426 19.35 -4.27 -21.69
CA ARG A 426 19.55 -4.35 -23.14
C ARG A 426 19.38 -3.01 -23.86
N ASP A 427 18.41 -2.19 -23.45
CA ASP A 427 18.00 -1.01 -24.20
C ASP A 427 18.20 0.31 -23.41
N ASP A 428 17.86 0.37 -22.11
CA ASP A 428 17.95 1.62 -21.35
C ASP A 428 19.40 2.01 -21.06
N LEU A 429 20.17 1.11 -20.43
CA LEU A 429 21.54 1.37 -20.01
C LEU A 429 22.45 1.75 -21.20
N PRO A 430 22.46 1.02 -22.33
CA PRO A 430 23.27 1.42 -23.49
C PRO A 430 22.85 2.77 -24.07
N SER A 431 21.54 3.04 -24.13
CA SER A 431 21.03 4.33 -24.64
C SER A 431 21.50 5.50 -23.77
N MET A 432 21.45 5.35 -22.43
CA MET A 432 21.99 6.35 -21.51
C MET A 432 23.50 6.54 -21.67
N ILE A 433 24.28 5.45 -21.71
CA ILE A 433 25.74 5.53 -21.87
C ILE A 433 26.10 6.26 -23.16
N TYR A 434 25.56 5.83 -24.30
CA TYR A 434 25.89 6.44 -25.59
C TYR A 434 25.43 7.90 -25.69
N TYR A 435 24.28 8.23 -25.12
CA TYR A 435 23.82 9.61 -25.04
C TYR A 435 24.80 10.47 -24.24
N ILE A 436 25.23 10.02 -23.07
CA ILE A 436 26.18 10.74 -22.21
C ILE A 436 27.51 10.95 -22.92
N LEU A 437 28.07 9.92 -23.56
CA LEU A 437 29.32 10.03 -24.31
C LEU A 437 29.19 11.05 -25.46
N ASN A 438 28.06 11.05 -26.16
CA ASN A 438 27.79 12.02 -27.21
C ASN A 438 27.62 13.45 -26.68
N VAL A 439 26.96 13.66 -25.55
CA VAL A 439 26.83 15.02 -24.97
C VAL A 439 28.17 15.52 -24.42
N THR A 440 28.92 14.66 -23.74
CA THR A 440 30.15 15.04 -23.04
C THR A 440 31.41 14.98 -23.89
N GLN A 441 31.33 14.35 -25.08
CA GLN A 441 32.44 14.05 -25.97
C GLN A 441 33.56 13.22 -25.31
N GLN A 442 33.21 12.48 -24.25
CA GLN A 442 34.11 11.54 -23.58
C GLN A 442 34.02 10.18 -24.26
N THR A 443 35.04 9.34 -24.07
CA THR A 443 35.07 7.97 -24.62
C THR A 443 34.60 6.92 -23.63
N GLN A 444 34.66 7.23 -22.33
CA GLN A 444 34.27 6.33 -21.25
C GLN A 444 33.57 7.07 -20.12
N ILE A 445 32.66 6.38 -19.44
CA ILE A 445 32.04 6.80 -18.19
C ILE A 445 32.49 5.91 -17.02
N SER A 446 32.30 6.39 -15.79
CA SER A 446 32.17 5.49 -14.63
C SER A 446 30.69 5.15 -14.40
N TYR A 447 30.41 3.91 -13.99
CA TYR A 447 29.06 3.47 -13.66
C TYR A 447 28.97 3.09 -12.19
N VAL A 448 27.94 3.57 -11.48
CA VAL A 448 27.64 3.14 -10.12
C VAL A 448 26.17 2.72 -10.06
N GLY A 449 25.94 1.47 -9.66
CA GLY A 449 24.59 0.92 -9.52
C GLY A 449 24.29 0.58 -8.06
N HIS A 450 23.02 0.73 -7.67
CA HIS A 450 22.48 0.17 -6.44
C HIS A 450 21.42 -0.89 -6.77
N SER A 451 21.40 -2.02 -6.05
CA SER A 451 20.32 -3.02 -6.17
C SER A 451 20.11 -3.49 -7.61
N GLN A 452 18.89 -3.37 -8.17
CA GLN A 452 18.58 -3.65 -9.57
C GLN A 452 19.48 -2.88 -10.56
N GLY A 453 19.96 -1.68 -10.22
CA GLY A 453 20.95 -0.97 -11.03
C GLY A 453 22.25 -1.76 -11.19
N THR A 454 22.65 -2.54 -10.18
CA THR A 454 23.79 -3.46 -10.33
C THR A 454 23.45 -4.66 -11.22
N LEU A 455 22.25 -5.22 -11.09
CA LEU A 455 21.75 -6.34 -11.92
C LEU A 455 21.79 -5.98 -13.41
N ILE A 456 21.28 -4.79 -13.75
CA ILE A 456 21.32 -4.22 -15.10
C ILE A 456 22.77 -4.10 -15.59
N GLY A 457 23.68 -3.58 -14.75
CA GLY A 457 25.10 -3.46 -15.07
C GLY A 457 25.77 -4.82 -15.31
N PHE A 458 25.58 -5.79 -14.43
CA PHE A 458 26.12 -7.15 -14.57
C PHE A 458 25.61 -7.85 -15.82
N ALA A 459 24.30 -7.74 -16.11
CA ALA A 459 23.70 -8.34 -17.29
C ALA A 459 24.29 -7.75 -18.58
N GLN A 460 24.46 -6.43 -18.62
CA GLN A 460 24.92 -5.74 -19.83
C GLN A 460 26.44 -5.85 -20.06
N PHE A 461 27.25 -5.69 -19.01
CA PHE A 461 28.71 -5.72 -19.15
C PHE A 461 29.27 -7.14 -19.21
N GLY A 462 28.56 -8.12 -18.64
CA GLY A 462 28.88 -9.54 -18.75
C GLY A 462 28.20 -10.26 -19.91
N GLY A 463 27.19 -9.65 -20.55
CA GLY A 463 26.35 -10.24 -21.59
C GLY A 463 27.05 -10.64 -22.90
N LEU A 464 26.32 -11.30 -23.80
CA LEU A 464 26.91 -11.99 -24.97
C LEU A 464 27.59 -11.06 -25.99
N SER A 465 27.14 -9.81 -26.16
CA SER A 465 27.78 -8.86 -27.07
C SER A 465 28.84 -7.99 -26.40
N ASN A 466 28.72 -7.74 -25.08
CA ASN A 466 29.56 -6.96 -24.15
C ASN A 466 30.37 -5.73 -24.65
N ILE A 467 30.11 -5.21 -25.85
CA ILE A 467 30.83 -4.06 -26.44
C ILE A 467 30.68 -2.80 -25.59
N VAL A 468 29.51 -2.62 -24.96
CA VAL A 468 29.21 -1.46 -24.09
C VAL A 468 30.20 -1.36 -22.93
N GLN A 469 30.75 -2.48 -22.45
CA GLN A 469 31.73 -2.48 -21.36
C GLN A 469 33.00 -1.67 -21.71
N ASN A 470 33.35 -1.56 -22.99
CA ASN A 470 34.53 -0.80 -23.43
C ASN A 470 34.39 0.70 -23.15
N ASN A 471 33.15 1.16 -23.00
CA ASN A 471 32.80 2.53 -22.64
C ASN A 471 32.67 2.75 -21.13
N VAL A 472 32.97 1.74 -20.31
CA VAL A 472 32.89 1.82 -18.85
C VAL A 472 34.27 1.59 -18.26
N SER A 473 34.84 2.61 -17.64
CA SER A 473 36.19 2.51 -17.05
C SER A 473 36.18 1.96 -15.62
N PHE A 474 35.05 2.06 -14.93
CA PHE A 474 34.89 1.60 -13.54
C PHE A 474 33.43 1.27 -13.25
N PHE A 475 33.20 0.24 -12.43
CA PHE A 475 31.88 -0.15 -11.93
C PHE A 475 31.87 -0.20 -10.40
N GLY A 476 31.14 0.71 -9.75
CA GLY A 476 30.79 0.62 -8.33
C GLY A 476 29.46 -0.11 -8.14
N ALA A 477 29.47 -1.28 -7.50
CA ALA A 477 28.27 -2.07 -7.23
C ALA A 477 27.91 -2.00 -5.74
N LEU A 478 26.82 -1.31 -5.42
CA LEU A 478 26.29 -1.13 -4.07
C LEU A 478 25.09 -2.08 -3.86
N ALA A 479 25.11 -2.91 -2.81
CA ALA A 479 24.11 -3.97 -2.59
C ALA A 479 23.87 -4.82 -3.86
N PRO A 480 24.90 -5.54 -4.35
CA PRO A 480 24.88 -6.11 -5.69
C PRO A 480 23.91 -7.30 -5.82
N VAL A 481 23.08 -7.29 -6.87
CA VAL A 481 22.09 -8.32 -7.17
C VAL A 481 22.42 -9.00 -8.50
N ALA A 482 22.45 -10.33 -8.49
CA ALA A 482 22.50 -11.17 -9.69
C ALA A 482 21.66 -12.44 -9.48
N HIS A 483 21.74 -13.02 -8.28
CA HIS A 483 20.79 -14.00 -7.75
C HIS A 483 19.97 -13.38 -6.62
N ILE A 484 18.80 -13.98 -6.35
CA ILE A 484 17.93 -13.63 -5.23
C ILE A 484 17.40 -14.91 -4.54
N THR A 485 18.22 -15.95 -4.49
CA THR A 485 17.78 -17.30 -4.06
C THR A 485 17.70 -17.48 -2.55
N HIS A 486 18.47 -16.68 -1.81
CA HIS A 486 18.58 -16.76 -0.35
C HIS A 486 18.00 -15.52 0.33
N ILE A 487 17.16 -14.75 -0.38
CA ILE A 487 16.53 -13.55 0.17
C ILE A 487 15.79 -13.86 1.48
N LYS A 488 16.02 -13.01 2.47
CA LYS A 488 15.33 -13.04 3.76
C LYS A 488 14.01 -12.28 3.70
N SER A 489 13.87 -11.39 2.72
CA SER A 489 12.69 -10.57 2.48
C SER A 489 11.39 -11.41 2.46
N PRO A 490 10.30 -10.92 3.07
CA PRO A 490 8.97 -11.51 2.95
C PRO A 490 8.49 -11.73 1.50
N LEU A 491 9.08 -11.06 0.51
CA LEU A 491 8.82 -11.29 -0.93
C LEU A 491 8.97 -12.77 -1.32
N LYS A 492 9.84 -13.53 -0.67
CA LYS A 492 10.00 -14.96 -0.93
C LYS A 492 8.69 -15.76 -0.79
N HIS A 493 7.80 -15.35 0.11
CA HIS A 493 6.50 -16.02 0.28
C HIS A 493 5.53 -15.70 -0.85
N LEU A 494 5.61 -14.48 -1.39
CA LEU A 494 4.86 -14.08 -2.58
C LEU A 494 5.39 -14.83 -3.82
N PHE A 495 6.69 -15.08 -3.89
CA PHE A 495 7.31 -15.88 -4.95
C PHE A 495 6.98 -17.39 -4.84
N ASN A 496 6.76 -17.93 -3.64
CA ASN A 496 6.64 -19.37 -3.39
C ASN A 496 5.19 -19.96 -3.41
N THR A 497 4.13 -19.15 -3.47
CA THR A 497 2.75 -19.66 -3.26
C THR A 497 1.91 -19.72 -4.56
N LEU A 498 1.61 -20.97 -5.01
CA LEU A 498 0.48 -21.48 -5.82
C LEU A 498 0.16 -20.88 -7.23
N MET A 499 0.43 -21.70 -8.26
CA MET A 499 0.01 -21.63 -9.69
C MET A 499 0.62 -20.53 -10.59
N GLY A 500 1.87 -20.75 -11.04
CA GLY A 500 2.45 -20.16 -12.26
C GLY A 500 2.85 -18.66 -12.18
N PRO A 501 4.08 -18.28 -12.57
CA PRO A 501 4.61 -16.94 -12.32
C PRO A 501 3.95 -15.81 -13.13
N GLU A 502 3.28 -16.07 -14.26
CA GLU A 502 2.73 -14.99 -15.10
C GLU A 502 1.22 -14.80 -14.87
N SER A 503 0.44 -15.88 -14.90
CA SER A 503 -1.02 -15.84 -14.79
C SER A 503 -1.53 -15.33 -13.44
N PHE A 504 -0.83 -15.64 -12.34
CA PHE A 504 -1.23 -15.19 -11.01
C PHE A 504 -0.88 -13.73 -10.74
N TRP A 505 0.29 -13.29 -11.19
CA TRP A 505 0.71 -11.89 -11.06
C TRP A 505 -0.17 -10.97 -11.89
N HIS A 506 -0.56 -11.39 -13.09
CA HIS A 506 -1.57 -10.71 -13.89
C HIS A 506 -2.97 -10.71 -13.26
N LEU A 507 -3.32 -11.77 -12.51
CA LEU A 507 -4.57 -11.83 -11.76
C LEU A 507 -4.61 -10.88 -10.56
N LEU A 508 -3.47 -10.68 -9.87
CA LEU A 508 -3.37 -9.85 -8.67
C LEU A 508 -3.12 -8.37 -8.95
N PHE A 509 -2.24 -8.06 -9.90
CA PHE A 509 -1.72 -6.71 -10.13
C PHE A 509 -2.05 -6.19 -11.54
N GLY A 510 -2.73 -7.00 -12.36
CA GLY A 510 -2.95 -6.68 -13.77
C GLY A 510 -1.68 -6.78 -14.61
N ASN A 511 -1.70 -6.14 -15.77
CA ASN A 511 -0.62 -6.26 -16.77
C ASN A 511 0.11 -4.92 -16.98
N LYS A 512 -0.03 -4.00 -16.02
CA LYS A 512 0.43 -2.61 -16.14
C LYS A 512 1.44 -2.26 -15.04
N GLU A 513 1.19 -1.15 -14.35
CA GLU A 513 2.07 -0.55 -13.35
C GLU A 513 1.96 -1.26 -12.00
N PHE A 514 3.12 -1.54 -11.40
CA PHE A 514 3.25 -2.04 -10.03
C PHE A 514 3.77 -0.89 -9.14
N LEU A 515 3.00 -0.57 -8.09
CA LEU A 515 3.28 0.50 -7.12
C LEU A 515 3.54 1.87 -7.79
N ALA A 516 2.53 2.39 -8.48
CA ALA A 516 2.57 3.72 -9.09
C ALA A 516 2.80 4.83 -8.04
N SER A 517 3.76 5.73 -8.29
CA SER A 517 3.91 6.94 -7.48
C SER A 517 2.74 7.88 -7.77
N SER A 518 1.87 8.07 -6.77
CA SER A 518 0.65 8.87 -6.91
C SER A 518 0.67 10.08 -5.98
N ASN A 519 -0.06 11.14 -6.35
CA ASN A 519 -0.28 12.29 -5.47
C ASN A 519 -0.86 11.88 -4.11
N SER A 520 -1.57 10.75 -4.05
CA SER A 520 -2.10 10.16 -2.82
C SER A 520 -1.01 9.60 -1.90
N ILE A 521 0.06 9.02 -2.46
CA ILE A 521 1.23 8.54 -1.70
C ILE A 521 2.04 9.73 -1.18
N LYS A 522 2.25 10.77 -2.01
CA LYS A 522 2.89 12.03 -1.59
C LYS A 522 2.10 12.74 -0.49
N TRP A 523 0.77 12.75 -0.58
CA TRP A 523 -0.11 13.27 0.47
C TRP A 523 -0.03 12.45 1.77
N LEU A 524 0.07 11.12 1.67
CA LEU A 524 0.25 10.22 2.81
C LEU A 524 1.60 10.46 3.49
N ALA A 525 2.69 10.60 2.72
CA ALA A 525 4.02 10.96 3.22
C ALA A 525 3.96 12.25 4.06
N LYS A 526 3.30 13.29 3.52
CA LYS A 526 3.17 14.61 4.13
C LYS A 526 2.47 14.63 5.49
N HIS A 527 1.47 13.77 5.69
CA HIS A 527 0.65 13.79 6.91
C HIS A 527 0.94 12.64 7.88
N ALA A 528 1.49 11.52 7.39
CA ALA A 528 1.82 10.35 8.20
C ALA A 528 3.31 10.28 8.57
N CYS A 529 4.23 10.64 7.67
CA CYS A 529 5.67 10.42 7.87
C CYS A 529 6.41 11.59 8.51
N GLY A 530 5.84 12.79 8.49
CA GLY A 530 6.34 13.91 9.29
C GLY A 530 6.22 13.65 10.79
N ASN A 531 5.22 12.90 11.26
CA ASN A 531 4.94 12.73 12.70
C ASN A 531 5.87 11.72 13.40
N VAL A 532 6.65 12.16 14.40
CA VAL A 532 7.60 11.35 15.19
C VAL A 532 6.98 10.05 15.75
N ILE A 533 5.66 10.02 15.93
CA ILE A 533 4.91 8.85 16.44
C ILE A 533 4.43 7.90 15.31
N LEU A 534 4.17 8.40 14.10
CA LEU A 534 3.66 7.62 12.96
C LEU A 534 4.78 7.20 11.97
N ASN A 535 5.94 7.83 12.09
CA ASN A 535 7.16 7.59 11.31
C ASN A 535 7.58 6.09 11.31
N PRO A 536 7.53 5.34 12.41
CA PRO A 536 7.95 3.93 12.37
C PRO A 536 6.87 2.94 11.87
N LEU A 537 5.60 3.38 11.78
CA LEU A 537 4.46 2.46 11.63
C LEU A 537 3.92 2.34 10.21
N ILE A 538 4.10 3.37 9.37
CA ILE A 538 3.51 3.42 8.01
C ILE A 538 4.63 3.52 6.96
N CYS A 539 5.67 4.24 7.30
CA CYS A 539 6.67 4.79 6.42
C CYS A 539 7.87 3.85 6.27
N GLU A 540 8.13 3.10 7.33
CA GLU A 540 9.14 2.04 7.40
C GLU A 540 8.66 0.72 6.75
N ASN A 541 7.36 0.39 6.77
CA ASN A 541 6.89 -0.97 6.43
C ASN A 541 6.97 -1.40 4.94
N VAL A 542 6.77 -0.51 3.95
CA VAL A 542 6.90 -0.91 2.52
C VAL A 542 8.38 -1.12 2.15
N LEU A 543 9.23 -0.24 2.65
CA LEU A 543 10.67 -0.27 2.45
C LEU A 543 11.29 -1.48 3.18
N PHE A 544 10.82 -1.81 4.38
CA PHE A 544 11.30 -2.97 5.12
C PHE A 544 10.94 -4.30 4.45
N ILE A 545 9.75 -4.40 3.85
CA ILE A 545 9.33 -5.61 3.11
C ILE A 545 10.28 -5.89 1.95
N LEU A 546 10.75 -4.86 1.25
CA LEU A 546 11.64 -5.01 0.09
C LEU A 546 13.12 -5.15 0.48
N CYS A 547 13.55 -4.45 1.55
CA CYS A 547 14.96 -4.08 1.70
C CYS A 547 15.63 -4.47 3.04
N GLY A 548 14.89 -4.85 4.09
CA GLY A 548 15.53 -5.27 5.35
C GLY A 548 14.85 -4.81 6.64
N PRO A 549 15.45 -5.11 7.81
CA PRO A 549 14.93 -4.72 9.11
C PRO A 549 15.18 -3.24 9.39
N ASP A 550 14.68 -2.79 10.55
CA ASP A 550 14.67 -1.39 10.97
C ASP A 550 15.99 -0.66 10.80
N ASN A 551 15.95 0.39 9.99
CA ASN A 551 17.13 1.11 9.57
C ASN A 551 17.51 2.14 10.64
N LYS A 552 18.29 1.67 11.61
CA LYS A 552 18.89 2.50 12.66
C LYS A 552 19.82 3.61 12.12
N ASN A 553 20.22 3.54 10.84
CA ASN A 553 21.12 4.49 10.20
C ASN A 553 20.40 5.55 9.34
N LEU A 554 19.07 5.47 9.18
CA LEU A 554 18.30 6.52 8.50
C LEU A 554 18.22 7.79 9.31
N ASN A 555 18.12 8.91 8.58
CA ASN A 555 17.68 10.15 9.19
C ASN A 555 16.17 10.11 9.40
N ALA A 556 15.74 9.73 10.60
CA ALA A 556 14.31 9.70 10.96
C ALA A 556 13.59 11.03 10.70
N THR A 557 14.29 12.17 10.76
CA THR A 557 13.67 13.48 10.46
C THR A 557 13.41 13.73 8.98
N ARG A 558 14.05 12.96 8.09
CA ARG A 558 13.88 13.04 6.62
C ARG A 558 13.02 11.92 6.04
N THR A 559 12.42 11.08 6.88
CA THR A 559 11.53 9.99 6.42
C THR A 559 10.42 10.49 5.49
N GLU A 560 9.87 11.68 5.75
CA GLU A 560 8.89 12.33 4.87
C GLU A 560 9.42 12.52 3.45
N VAL A 561 10.69 12.92 3.30
CA VAL A 561 11.34 13.11 2.00
C VAL A 561 11.53 11.76 1.31
N TYR A 562 12.01 10.73 2.01
CA TYR A 562 12.23 9.43 1.38
C TYR A 562 10.94 8.86 0.76
N ILE A 563 9.80 9.08 1.40
CA ILE A 563 8.53 8.44 1.02
C ILE A 563 7.69 9.30 0.06
N SER A 564 7.99 10.59 -0.02
CA SER A 564 7.42 11.42 -1.08
C SER A 564 8.04 11.11 -2.44
N HIS A 565 9.25 10.56 -2.46
CA HIS A 565 10.00 10.20 -3.66
C HIS A 565 9.93 8.70 -3.98
N GLU A 566 9.86 7.84 -2.96
CA GLU A 566 9.85 6.38 -3.12
C GLU A 566 8.66 5.71 -2.40
N PRO A 567 8.11 4.59 -2.87
CA PRO A 567 8.47 3.83 -4.08
C PRO A 567 8.14 4.57 -5.39
N ASP A 568 9.03 4.43 -6.39
CA ASP A 568 8.81 4.97 -7.74
C ASP A 568 8.67 3.90 -8.83
N GLY A 569 7.42 3.52 -9.12
CA GLY A 569 6.89 2.82 -10.31
C GLY A 569 7.74 1.78 -11.05
N THR A 570 7.24 0.54 -11.20
CA THR A 570 7.80 -0.46 -12.14
C THR A 570 6.69 -1.22 -12.87
N SER A 571 7.02 -2.12 -13.81
CA SER A 571 6.01 -2.99 -14.43
C SER A 571 5.72 -4.24 -13.59
N VAL A 572 4.50 -4.78 -13.69
CA VAL A 572 4.20 -6.11 -13.13
C VAL A 572 5.10 -7.18 -13.76
N LYS A 573 5.43 -7.06 -15.05
CA LYS A 573 6.36 -7.98 -15.73
C LYS A 573 7.76 -7.97 -15.11
N ASN A 574 8.25 -6.82 -14.63
CA ASN A 574 9.51 -6.76 -13.90
C ASN A 574 9.44 -7.55 -12.59
N MET A 575 8.36 -7.41 -11.82
CA MET A 575 8.14 -8.19 -10.59
C MET A 575 8.03 -9.69 -10.86
N ILE A 576 7.37 -10.09 -11.95
CA ILE A 576 7.34 -11.48 -12.42
C ILE A 576 8.75 -11.97 -12.71
N HIS A 577 9.60 -11.14 -13.31
CA HIS A 577 10.98 -11.53 -13.60
C HIS A 577 11.79 -11.80 -12.32
N PHE A 578 11.63 -10.97 -11.27
CA PHE A 578 12.23 -11.28 -9.96
C PHE A 578 11.69 -12.61 -9.39
N ALA A 579 10.38 -12.87 -9.51
CA ALA A 579 9.81 -14.16 -9.10
C ALA A 579 10.42 -15.34 -9.89
N GLN A 580 10.65 -15.17 -11.19
CA GLN A 580 11.33 -16.17 -12.03
C GLN A 580 12.78 -16.41 -11.59
N MET A 581 13.52 -15.37 -11.22
CA MET A 581 14.89 -15.52 -10.70
C MET A 581 14.88 -16.32 -9.39
N PHE A 582 13.96 -16.02 -8.47
CA PHE A 582 13.81 -16.75 -7.21
C PHE A 582 13.50 -18.24 -7.45
N LEU A 583 12.56 -18.53 -8.35
CA LEU A 583 12.09 -19.89 -8.63
C LEU A 583 13.11 -20.71 -9.44
N SER A 584 13.68 -20.13 -10.48
CA SER A 584 14.62 -20.82 -11.38
C SER A 584 16.02 -20.96 -10.76
N LYS A 585 16.37 -20.08 -9.81
CA LYS A 585 17.71 -19.94 -9.26
C LYS A 585 18.77 -19.61 -10.32
N GLN A 586 18.35 -18.94 -11.39
CA GLN A 586 19.20 -18.57 -12.51
C GLN A 586 19.26 -17.06 -12.66
N PHE A 587 20.45 -16.55 -12.99
CA PHE A 587 20.63 -15.22 -13.56
C PHE A 587 20.39 -15.29 -15.08
N GLN A 588 19.15 -15.06 -15.52
CA GLN A 588 18.74 -15.29 -16.92
C GLN A 588 17.75 -14.22 -17.40
N ALA A 589 17.55 -14.17 -18.71
CA ALA A 589 16.54 -13.35 -19.38
C ALA A 589 15.11 -13.77 -19.00
N TYR A 590 14.12 -12.94 -19.34
CA TYR A 590 12.73 -13.19 -18.98
C TYR A 590 12.20 -14.49 -19.59
N ASP A 591 11.59 -15.37 -18.80
CA ASP A 591 10.94 -16.57 -19.33
C ASP A 591 9.50 -16.23 -19.75
N TYR A 592 9.18 -16.39 -21.04
CA TYR A 592 7.84 -16.13 -21.56
C TYR A 592 6.84 -17.26 -21.28
N GLY A 593 7.23 -18.28 -20.51
CA GLY A 593 6.35 -19.32 -19.99
C GLY A 593 6.09 -20.48 -20.97
N SER A 594 6.66 -20.45 -22.18
CA SER A 594 6.65 -21.59 -23.10
C SER A 594 7.83 -21.58 -24.07
N ALA A 595 8.23 -22.76 -24.54
CA ALA A 595 9.33 -22.92 -25.49
C ALA A 595 9.09 -22.16 -26.81
N ASP A 596 7.84 -22.09 -27.27
CA ASP A 596 7.50 -21.37 -28.50
C ASP A 596 7.59 -19.86 -28.32
N LYS A 597 7.10 -19.32 -27.19
CA LYS A 597 7.25 -17.89 -26.90
C LYS A 597 8.72 -17.53 -26.70
N ASN A 598 9.49 -18.33 -25.97
CA ASN A 598 10.93 -18.12 -25.84
C ASN A 598 11.65 -18.16 -27.20
N ARG A 599 11.24 -19.06 -28.10
CA ARG A 599 11.80 -19.11 -29.46
C ARG A 599 11.48 -17.84 -30.26
N LEU A 600 10.27 -17.29 -30.12
CA LEU A 600 9.91 -16.03 -30.77
C LEU A 600 10.75 -14.85 -30.27
N HIS A 601 11.14 -14.84 -28.99
CA HIS A 601 11.90 -13.73 -28.40
C HIS A 601 13.42 -13.89 -28.50
N TYR A 602 13.94 -15.11 -28.33
CA TYR A 602 15.38 -15.36 -28.21
C TYR A 602 15.96 -16.25 -29.31
N ASN A 603 15.12 -16.74 -30.22
CA ASN A 603 15.51 -17.77 -31.21
C ASN A 603 16.03 -19.09 -30.57
N GLN A 604 15.68 -19.33 -29.29
CA GLN A 604 15.97 -20.54 -28.52
C GLN A 604 14.81 -20.87 -27.58
N THR A 605 14.70 -22.13 -27.13
CA THR A 605 13.53 -22.62 -26.37
C THR A 605 13.53 -22.23 -24.90
N THR A 606 14.67 -21.82 -24.35
CA THR A 606 14.84 -21.37 -22.97
C THR A 606 15.37 -19.94 -22.96
N PRO A 607 15.10 -19.15 -21.92
CA PRO A 607 15.73 -17.83 -21.79
C PRO A 607 17.27 -17.95 -21.76
N PRO A 608 18.01 -17.05 -22.42
CA PRO A 608 19.46 -16.95 -22.29
C PRO A 608 19.91 -16.73 -20.84
N ILE A 609 20.97 -17.41 -20.43
CA ILE A 609 21.60 -17.23 -19.11
C ILE A 609 22.65 -16.10 -19.22
N TYR A 610 22.60 -15.15 -18.30
CA TYR A 610 23.62 -14.13 -18.17
C TYR A 610 24.81 -14.64 -17.37
N SER A 611 26.01 -14.14 -17.68
CA SER A 611 27.23 -14.49 -16.96
C SER A 611 28.02 -13.24 -16.62
N ILE A 612 28.56 -13.17 -15.40
CA ILE A 612 29.41 -12.06 -14.94
C ILE A 612 30.86 -12.28 -15.38
N ARG A 613 31.25 -13.54 -15.63
CA ARG A 613 32.62 -13.95 -15.91
C ARG A 613 33.29 -13.24 -17.09
N PRO A 614 32.59 -12.91 -18.20
CA PRO A 614 33.20 -12.20 -19.32
C PRO A 614 33.49 -10.71 -19.04
N MET A 615 32.96 -10.15 -17.94
CA MET A 615 33.10 -8.73 -17.62
C MET A 615 34.54 -8.39 -17.23
N LYS A 616 35.14 -7.45 -17.97
CA LYS A 616 36.51 -6.95 -17.75
C LYS A 616 36.56 -5.61 -17.02
N VAL A 617 35.41 -4.98 -16.78
CA VAL A 617 35.33 -3.66 -16.13
C VAL A 617 35.90 -3.75 -14.70
N PRO A 618 36.86 -2.89 -14.31
CA PRO A 618 37.32 -2.77 -12.93
C PRO A 618 36.13 -2.52 -11.99
N THR A 619 35.84 -3.47 -11.10
CA THR A 619 34.62 -3.43 -10.29
C THR A 619 34.92 -3.38 -8.80
N ALA A 620 34.29 -2.46 -8.08
CA ALA A 620 34.28 -2.40 -6.63
C ALA A 620 32.92 -2.85 -6.08
N ILE A 621 32.93 -3.80 -5.15
CA ILE A 621 31.70 -4.34 -4.53
C ILE A 621 31.57 -3.89 -3.09
N PHE A 622 30.39 -3.37 -2.74
CA PHE A 622 30.01 -3.06 -1.36
C PHE A 622 28.77 -3.88 -1.01
N SER A 623 28.88 -4.75 -0.02
CA SER A 623 27.80 -5.65 0.45
C SER A 623 27.64 -5.59 1.96
N SER A 624 26.56 -6.14 2.51
CA SER A 624 26.28 -6.07 3.94
C SER A 624 25.61 -7.32 4.51
N GLY A 625 25.61 -7.45 5.83
CA GLY A 625 25.12 -8.64 6.53
C GLY A 625 23.61 -8.67 6.78
N GLU A 626 23.03 -7.49 7.02
CA GLU A 626 21.60 -7.32 7.28
C GLU A 626 20.79 -6.98 6.01
N ASP A 627 21.39 -7.13 4.83
CA ASP A 627 20.70 -7.01 3.54
C ASP A 627 19.79 -8.22 3.30
N TRP A 628 18.49 -7.98 3.22
CA TRP A 628 17.50 -9.04 3.02
C TRP A 628 17.24 -9.37 1.54
N LEU A 629 17.77 -8.58 0.61
CA LEU A 629 17.57 -8.72 -0.83
C LEU A 629 18.87 -9.10 -1.56
N ALA A 630 19.96 -8.38 -1.32
CA ALA A 630 21.31 -8.78 -1.74
C ALA A 630 21.98 -9.58 -0.61
N ASP A 631 21.39 -10.72 -0.27
CA ASP A 631 21.86 -11.58 0.82
C ASP A 631 23.32 -12.02 0.59
N PRO A 632 24.16 -12.11 1.64
CA PRO A 632 25.56 -12.53 1.52
C PRO A 632 25.80 -13.82 0.72
N GLU A 633 24.88 -14.80 0.76
CA GLU A 633 24.99 -16.04 -0.03
C GLU A 633 24.78 -15.78 -1.52
N ASP A 634 23.84 -14.92 -1.89
CA ASP A 634 23.62 -14.52 -3.28
C ASP A 634 24.76 -13.61 -3.78
N VAL A 635 25.35 -12.77 -2.93
CA VAL A 635 26.53 -11.96 -3.26
C VAL A 635 27.79 -12.82 -3.46
N ALA A 636 27.92 -13.94 -2.74
CA ALA A 636 29.04 -14.87 -2.92
C ALA A 636 29.12 -15.39 -4.37
N PHE A 637 27.98 -15.66 -5.02
CA PHE A 637 27.93 -16.02 -6.44
C PHE A 637 28.58 -14.97 -7.34
N ILE A 638 28.35 -13.68 -7.07
CA ILE A 638 28.96 -12.58 -7.85
C ILE A 638 30.47 -12.57 -7.63
N LEU A 639 30.92 -12.69 -6.38
CA LEU A 639 32.33 -12.70 -6.00
C LEU A 639 33.11 -13.86 -6.61
N ASP A 640 32.47 -15.03 -6.76
CA ASP A 640 33.10 -16.21 -7.35
C ASP A 640 33.22 -16.12 -8.88
N ASN A 641 32.37 -15.32 -9.54
CA ASN A 641 32.34 -15.23 -10.99
C ASN A 641 33.05 -14.00 -11.56
N ILE A 642 33.20 -12.93 -10.78
CA ILE A 642 33.82 -11.68 -11.23
C ILE A 642 35.33 -11.82 -11.43
N GLN A 643 35.83 -11.42 -12.61
CA GLN A 643 37.25 -11.57 -12.95
C GLN A 643 38.10 -10.35 -12.58
N ASN A 644 37.54 -9.13 -12.69
CA ASN A 644 38.26 -7.88 -12.42
C ASN A 644 37.70 -7.16 -11.16
N LEU A 645 37.73 -7.86 -10.02
CA LEU A 645 37.37 -7.30 -8.73
C LEU A 645 38.54 -6.50 -8.16
N VAL A 646 38.40 -5.17 -8.13
CA VAL A 646 39.48 -4.27 -7.68
C VAL A 646 39.33 -3.85 -6.22
N TYR A 647 38.13 -3.97 -5.67
CA TYR A 647 37.85 -3.67 -4.28
C TYR A 647 36.62 -4.42 -3.80
N LYS A 648 36.62 -4.84 -2.53
CA LYS A 648 35.44 -5.35 -1.85
C LYS A 648 35.37 -4.82 -0.43
N LYS A 649 34.18 -4.46 0.02
CA LYS A 649 33.90 -4.08 1.40
C LYS A 649 32.61 -4.72 1.87
N TYR A 650 32.68 -5.37 3.03
CA TYR A 650 31.54 -5.96 3.71
C TYR A 650 31.21 -5.11 4.94
N ILE A 651 29.95 -4.67 5.06
CA ILE A 651 29.46 -3.85 6.16
C ILE A 651 28.45 -4.67 6.97
N PRO A 652 28.79 -5.20 8.15
CA PRO A 652 27.90 -6.12 8.87
C PRO A 652 26.50 -5.55 9.13
N ASP A 653 26.42 -4.31 9.61
CA ASP A 653 25.19 -3.73 10.18
C ASP A 653 24.33 -2.92 9.19
N TYR A 654 24.66 -2.93 7.90
CA TYR A 654 23.89 -2.22 6.87
C TYR A 654 22.78 -3.12 6.30
N ASN A 655 21.58 -2.57 6.13
CA ASN A 655 20.54 -3.17 5.31
C ASN A 655 20.64 -2.68 3.85
N HIS A 656 19.69 -3.08 3.01
CA HIS A 656 19.75 -2.82 1.57
C HIS A 656 19.64 -1.32 1.20
N LEU A 657 18.95 -0.51 1.99
CA LEU A 657 18.76 0.93 1.71
C LEU A 657 19.88 1.80 2.30
N ASP A 658 20.65 1.27 3.24
CA ASP A 658 21.76 1.99 3.86
C ASP A 658 22.82 2.46 2.85
N PHE A 659 22.93 1.75 1.73
CA PHE A 659 23.83 2.09 0.63
C PHE A 659 23.52 3.42 -0.04
N VAL A 660 22.30 3.91 0.08
CA VAL A 660 21.83 5.16 -0.53
C VAL A 660 21.38 6.18 0.51
N TRP A 661 20.78 5.74 1.63
CA TRP A 661 20.10 6.64 2.56
C TRP A 661 20.73 6.77 3.94
N ALA A 662 21.70 5.91 4.30
CA ALA A 662 22.30 5.98 5.63
C ALA A 662 22.99 7.33 5.86
N LEU A 663 22.79 7.91 7.05
CA LEU A 663 23.50 9.11 7.52
C LEU A 663 25.03 8.95 7.50
N THR A 664 25.50 7.70 7.57
CA THR A 664 26.92 7.34 7.65
C THR A 664 27.48 6.83 6.31
N ALA A 665 26.66 6.71 5.25
CA ALA A 665 27.09 6.16 3.96
C ALA A 665 28.27 6.94 3.36
N ASN A 666 28.32 8.26 3.60
CA ASN A 666 29.44 9.11 3.19
C ASN A 666 30.81 8.63 3.69
N LYS A 667 30.87 8.24 4.96
CA LYS A 667 32.10 7.78 5.64
C LYS A 667 32.35 6.30 5.42
N VAL A 668 31.28 5.50 5.40
CA VAL A 668 31.38 4.04 5.36
C VAL A 668 31.57 3.52 3.94
N ILE A 669 30.99 4.17 2.93
CA ILE A 669 30.96 3.68 1.55
C ILE A 669 31.51 4.72 0.57
N TYR A 670 30.93 5.92 0.53
CA TYR A 670 31.14 6.83 -0.59
C TYR A 670 32.58 7.32 -0.70
N GLN A 671 33.26 7.59 0.41
CA GLN A 671 34.67 7.98 0.35
C GLN A 671 35.56 6.88 -0.24
N ASP A 672 35.33 5.61 0.13
CA ASP A 672 36.08 4.48 -0.43
C ASP A 672 35.75 4.28 -1.91
N LEU A 673 34.47 4.41 -2.29
CA LEU A 673 34.03 4.34 -3.67
C LEU A 673 34.70 5.42 -4.53
N ILE A 674 34.68 6.68 -4.07
CA ILE A 674 35.33 7.82 -4.75
C ILE A 674 36.83 7.57 -4.87
N ASN A 675 37.49 7.04 -3.83
CA ASN A 675 38.91 6.72 -3.87
C ASN A 675 39.25 5.61 -4.89
N GLN A 676 38.41 4.57 -5.02
CA GLN A 676 38.61 3.57 -6.06
C GLN A 676 38.34 4.15 -7.45
N MET A 677 37.26 4.90 -7.59
CA MET A 677 36.92 5.52 -8.86
C MET A 677 38.01 6.50 -9.32
N GLN A 678 38.67 7.25 -8.43
CA GLN A 678 39.79 8.12 -8.78
C GLN A 678 40.98 7.35 -9.42
N LYS A 679 41.18 6.08 -9.08
CA LYS A 679 42.27 5.25 -9.65
C LYS A 679 41.99 4.82 -11.09
N TYR A 680 40.73 4.50 -11.41
CA TYR A 680 40.33 3.92 -12.69
C TYR A 680 39.64 4.93 -13.62
N HIS A 681 39.05 5.97 -13.03
CA HIS A 681 38.35 7.07 -13.68
C HIS A 681 38.68 8.39 -12.95
N PRO A 682 39.94 8.87 -13.01
CA PRO A 682 40.37 10.07 -12.30
C PRO A 682 39.54 11.29 -12.69
N SER A 683 39.03 12.02 -11.70
CA SER A 683 38.50 13.39 -11.87
C SER A 683 39.57 14.30 -12.50
N LYS A 684 39.13 15.30 -13.27
CA LYS A 684 40.01 16.20 -14.03
C LYS A 684 40.99 16.97 -13.14
#